data_AF-A0A7S3EX60-F1
#
_entry.id   AF-A0A7S3EX60-F1
#
_cell.length_a   1.000
_cell.length_b   1.000
_cell.length_c   1.000
_cell.angle_alpha   90.00
_cell.angle_beta   90.00
_cell.angle_gamma   90.00
#
_symmetry.space_group_name_H-M   'P 1'
#
loop_
_entity.id
_entity.type
_entity.pdbx_description
1 polymer ?
#
loop_
_entity_poly.entity_id
_entity_poly.type
_entity_poly.pdbx_seq_one_letter_code
_entity_poly.pdbx_strand_id
1 'polypeptide(L)'
;MSNIFAKANAENQNEAYEQRRNEMRNSVVQGGLEQIAADRARKAALRVPVSPKKGAFPDVDRFAPEYPEPGSHKARKPDNRLTLTEFLACLVRISFLRANPKFGQYDNKAKLVPLPGCLEKMLKEVVVPNAKQDMSSLFREEIAKDSDVQAIYAEYGEKLQYYYQEVTALTSSKGKMDSKLTLETWMDIVRGFLTFTKRKGMKNMAMTKTNGSDGMLGENAFVGDCTVNRESDITGDERCKERYTCRLSTLEAKMAFLNSQSLDQMTAGDAENSDAMATLDYDEFIECLARCARDKYGEIKGMTLADGVRGVIQNLLGEKGDEAVIRDCTYITADRYDWRQSKPLKGQSLMTHRKWLETWQNIEVHDLHHFPLWEKGVHDILQESFQELVSIFAHYSKSIGGSTTAEDAVEMTMSEFKNLVKDVGLETKDLKFDVMTNMFKKANAGAATAEAAKEKKKQRAHKNGATDSPKKGGKKSPKAGKKSKRDEETDVELVLYEFVELLIRIAFWRANPYFGLRPTAPRKKAENTKDELVIAPDVINYPECLRTMLHEVVLPNAKRDDSHLFKEMLASDKDMQAVLSTFEPKLKKWWNQVTADAKAKGEERRVYWDQWQDLLKAQKMVGNWEIAQTSDISGDERCRDKIKASLSLAQAKMAFIDSQGLDQMSAGVDKDETKLGTAASGSDMTTLDYDEMCETIARCGVGKYKSVRQMSAAQGVQGMIQNIIGELNEEEVMATNTHIVAPRFDVRRNSMPIEGQTMKDHRMWLECWKRIELHDVYYFPLWEKGVHDVLQSNFPILVRIFSHYCKGVSGVDSASDALEMELEEFHDFIKEAKLETRMINFTVMSNIFAKANAENQNEAYEQRRNEMRNSVVQGGLEQIAADRARKAALRVPVSPKKGAFPDVDRFAPEYPEPGSHKARKPDNRLTLTEFLACLVRISFLRANPKFGQYDNKAKLVPLPGCLEKMLKEVVVPNAKQDMSSLFREEIAKDSDVQAIYAEYGEKLQYYYQEVTALTSSKGKMDSKLTLETWMDIVRGFLTFTKRKGMKNMAMTKTNGSDGMLGENAFVGDCTVNRESDITGDERCKERYTCRLSTLEAKMAFLNSQSLDQMTAGDAENSDAMATLDYDEFIECLARCARDKYGEIKGMTLADGVRGVIQNLLGEKGDEAVIRDCTYITADRYDWRQSKPLKGQSLMTHRKWLETWQNIEVHDLHHFPLWEKGVHDILQESFQELVSIFAHYSKSIGGSTTAEDAVE
;
A
#
# COMPACT_ATOMS: atom_id res chain seq x y z
N MET A 1 -56.72 15.45 -7.00
CA MET A 1 -56.86 15.83 -5.57
C MET A 1 -56.08 14.93 -4.62
N SER A 2 -56.04 13.60 -4.80
CA SER A 2 -55.26 12.69 -3.93
C SER A 2 -53.74 12.97 -3.92
N ASN A 3 -53.12 13.30 -5.06
CA ASN A 3 -51.69 13.63 -5.11
C ASN A 3 -51.30 15.01 -4.53
N ILE A 4 -52.25 15.94 -4.37
CA ILE A 4 -51.96 17.26 -3.79
C ILE A 4 -52.00 17.17 -2.26
N PHE A 5 -52.89 16.36 -1.70
CA PHE A 5 -52.92 16.09 -0.25
C PHE A 5 -51.72 15.26 0.22
N ALA A 6 -51.22 14.32 -0.58
CA ALA A 6 -50.01 13.57 -0.22
C ALA A 6 -48.74 14.45 -0.19
N LYS A 7 -48.67 15.47 -1.06
CA LYS A 7 -47.51 16.37 -1.13
C LYS A 7 -47.50 17.41 -0.01
N ALA A 8 -48.66 17.97 0.35
CA ALA A 8 -48.78 18.89 1.47
C ALA A 8 -48.53 18.21 2.83
N ASN A 9 -48.89 16.93 2.99
CA ASN A 9 -48.62 16.19 4.22
C ASN A 9 -47.13 15.79 4.35
N ALA A 10 -46.44 15.55 3.24
CA ALA A 10 -45.01 15.28 3.21
C ALA A 10 -44.17 16.54 3.50
N GLU A 11 -44.58 17.71 2.97
CA GLU A 11 -43.91 18.98 3.26
C GLU A 11 -44.07 19.40 4.73
N ASN A 12 -45.27 19.25 5.32
CA ASN A 12 -45.47 19.50 6.75
C ASN A 12 -44.71 18.52 7.66
N GLN A 13 -44.55 17.26 7.26
CA GLN A 13 -43.72 16.30 8.02
C GLN A 13 -42.23 16.60 7.91
N ASN A 14 -41.76 17.12 6.76
CA ASN A 14 -40.37 17.51 6.59
C ASN A 14 -40.03 18.79 7.36
N GLU A 15 -40.92 19.78 7.39
CA GLU A 15 -40.75 20.98 8.22
C GLU A 15 -40.75 20.64 9.72
N ALA A 16 -41.63 19.73 10.17
CA ALA A 16 -41.64 19.26 11.55
C ALA A 16 -40.41 18.41 11.92
N TYR A 17 -39.78 17.75 10.94
CA TYR A 17 -38.54 17.01 11.12
C TYR A 17 -37.32 17.94 11.12
N GLU A 18 -37.29 18.96 10.27
CA GLU A 18 -36.25 19.98 10.28
C GLU A 18 -36.31 20.88 11.52
N GLN A 19 -37.52 21.23 11.98
CA GLN A 19 -37.68 21.93 13.27
C GLN A 19 -37.19 21.08 14.43
N ARG A 20 -37.56 19.79 14.51
CA ARG A 20 -37.02 18.89 15.55
C ARG A 20 -35.51 18.67 15.44
N ARG A 21 -34.98 18.61 14.21
CA ARG A 21 -33.52 18.49 14.00
C ARG A 21 -32.79 19.78 14.39
N ASN A 22 -33.37 20.95 14.12
CA ASN A 22 -32.80 22.23 14.52
C ASN A 22 -32.95 22.49 16.03
N GLU A 23 -34.04 22.05 16.67
CA GLU A 23 -34.20 22.07 18.13
C GLU A 23 -33.21 21.12 18.81
N MET A 24 -32.97 19.93 18.25
CA MET A 24 -31.98 18.99 18.76
C MET A 24 -30.55 19.48 18.51
N ARG A 25 -30.30 20.17 17.40
CA ARG A 25 -28.99 20.78 17.11
C ARG A 25 -28.73 22.00 17.98
N ASN A 26 -29.76 22.82 18.24
CA ASN A 26 -29.67 23.93 19.16
C ASN A 26 -29.55 23.44 20.62
N SER A 27 -30.22 22.36 21.03
CA SER A 27 -30.03 21.80 22.38
C SER A 27 -28.65 21.15 22.56
N VAL A 28 -28.05 20.57 21.52
CA VAL A 28 -26.68 20.04 21.55
C VAL A 28 -25.65 21.17 21.52
N VAL A 29 -25.88 22.25 20.76
CA VAL A 29 -24.99 23.43 20.75
C VAL A 29 -25.11 24.22 22.06
N GLN A 30 -26.32 24.33 22.62
CA GLN A 30 -26.57 25.01 23.89
C GLN A 30 -26.08 24.15 25.07
N GLY A 31 -26.23 22.84 25.02
CA GLY A 31 -25.62 21.89 25.96
C GLY A 31 -24.09 21.86 25.84
N GLY A 32 -23.54 22.02 24.64
CA GLY A 32 -22.10 22.15 24.39
C GLY A 32 -21.53 23.50 24.85
N LEU A 33 -22.28 24.60 24.68
CA LEU A 33 -21.92 25.92 25.20
C LEU A 33 -22.06 25.98 26.73
N GLU A 34 -23.06 25.31 27.31
CA GLU A 34 -23.19 25.09 28.75
C GLU A 34 -22.09 24.18 29.29
N GLN A 35 -21.64 23.17 28.54
CA GLN A 35 -20.48 22.35 28.90
C GLN A 35 -19.16 23.12 28.80
N ILE A 36 -18.98 23.96 27.78
CA ILE A 36 -17.78 24.82 27.65
C ILE A 36 -17.81 25.94 28.69
N ALA A 37 -18.98 26.48 29.04
CA ALA A 37 -19.16 27.43 30.14
C ALA A 37 -18.96 26.74 31.50
N ALA A 38 -19.41 25.50 31.68
CA ALA A 38 -19.18 24.68 32.87
C ALA A 38 -17.72 24.24 32.99
N ASP A 39 -17.02 23.98 31.89
CA ASP A 39 -15.59 23.66 31.87
C ASP A 39 -14.73 24.91 32.07
N ARG A 40 -15.14 26.08 31.57
CA ARG A 40 -14.53 27.37 31.92
C ARG A 40 -14.81 27.75 33.37
N ALA A 41 -16.00 27.47 33.90
CA ALA A 41 -16.33 27.66 35.31
C ALA A 41 -15.57 26.66 36.21
N ARG A 42 -15.39 25.40 35.78
CA ARG A 42 -14.54 24.40 36.45
C ARG A 42 -13.05 24.79 36.42
N LYS A 43 -12.55 25.30 35.30
CA LYS A 43 -11.16 25.82 35.22
C LYS A 43 -10.95 27.12 36.01
N ALA A 44 -11.98 27.96 36.13
CA ALA A 44 -11.95 29.18 36.95
C ALA A 44 -12.11 28.88 38.45
N ALA A 45 -12.82 27.81 38.82
CA ALA A 45 -12.92 27.34 40.21
C ALA A 45 -11.65 26.62 40.72
N LEU A 46 -10.70 26.28 39.82
CA LEU A 46 -9.44 25.60 40.16
C LEU A 46 -8.24 26.54 40.38
N ARG A 47 -8.46 27.85 40.53
CA ARG A 47 -7.42 28.83 40.90
C ARG A 47 -7.90 29.84 41.94
N VAL A 48 -8.01 29.41 43.21
CA VAL A 48 -7.68 30.23 44.40
C VAL A 48 -7.14 29.28 45.49
N PRO A 49 -6.04 29.63 46.19
CA PRO A 49 -5.32 28.75 47.10
C PRO A 49 -5.89 28.78 48.52
N VAL A 50 -6.13 27.64 49.18
CA VAL A 50 -6.16 27.50 50.66
C VAL A 50 -6.07 26.01 51.06
N SER A 51 -5.24 25.76 52.07
CA SER A 51 -4.96 24.57 52.92
C SER A 51 -6.10 23.55 53.22
N PRO A 52 -5.77 22.32 53.64
CA PRO A 52 -6.65 21.14 53.54
C PRO A 52 -7.76 21.11 54.60
N LYS A 53 -9.00 20.82 54.18
CA LYS A 53 -10.06 20.28 55.05
C LYS A 53 -10.43 18.87 54.60
N LYS A 54 -10.43 17.96 55.58
CA LYS A 54 -10.81 16.55 55.50
C LYS A 54 -12.21 16.36 54.90
N GLY A 55 -12.32 15.37 54.02
CA GLY A 55 -13.55 14.59 53.77
C GLY A 55 -14.27 14.88 52.46
N ALA A 56 -14.11 13.98 51.48
CA ALA A 56 -15.13 13.46 50.55
C ALA A 56 -14.47 12.87 49.28
N PHE A 57 -14.08 11.59 49.33
CA PHE A 57 -14.04 10.74 48.13
C PHE A 57 -15.18 9.70 48.25
N PRO A 58 -15.84 9.31 47.15
CA PRO A 58 -16.85 8.25 47.17
C PRO A 58 -16.20 6.88 47.32
N ASP A 59 -16.82 6.02 48.14
CA ASP A 59 -16.42 4.65 48.47
C ASP A 59 -16.04 3.82 47.23
N VAL A 60 -14.84 3.24 47.27
CA VAL A 60 -14.38 2.19 46.34
C VAL A 60 -14.32 0.86 47.13
N ASP A 61 -15.47 0.44 47.64
CA ASP A 61 -15.67 -0.93 48.17
C ASP A 61 -16.02 -1.87 47.01
N ARG A 62 -15.00 -2.30 46.24
CA ARG A 62 -15.18 -3.40 45.27
C ARG A 62 -14.08 -4.46 45.27
N PHE A 63 -13.28 -4.51 46.33
CA PHE A 63 -12.45 -5.66 46.68
C PHE A 63 -12.74 -6.03 48.13
N ALA A 64 -13.71 -6.90 48.34
CA ALA A 64 -14.01 -7.43 49.66
C ALA A 64 -12.84 -8.32 50.12
N PRO A 65 -12.35 -8.19 51.37
CA PRO A 65 -11.43 -9.15 51.95
C PRO A 65 -12.22 -10.38 52.41
N GLU A 66 -11.95 -11.55 51.83
CA GLU A 66 -12.25 -12.80 52.51
C GLU A 66 -11.35 -12.92 53.77
N TYR A 67 -11.97 -13.30 54.88
CA TYR A 67 -11.47 -13.21 56.26
C TYR A 67 -10.06 -13.81 56.50
N PRO A 68 -9.21 -13.16 57.31
CA PRO A 68 -8.21 -13.84 58.12
C PRO A 68 -8.75 -14.16 59.53
N GLU A 69 -8.27 -15.28 60.07
CA GLU A 69 -8.58 -15.81 61.39
C GLU A 69 -8.31 -14.82 62.56
N PRO A 70 -8.94 -15.02 63.73
CA PRO A 70 -8.87 -14.08 64.84
C PRO A 70 -7.50 -14.10 65.53
N GLY A 71 -6.64 -13.15 65.19
CA GLY A 71 -5.47 -12.83 66.00
C GLY A 71 -4.26 -12.25 65.26
N SER A 72 -4.30 -11.00 64.79
CA SER A 72 -3.12 -10.12 64.75
C SER A 72 -3.49 -8.66 64.46
N HIS A 73 -2.55 -7.76 64.68
CA HIS A 73 -2.68 -6.35 65.05
C HIS A 73 -3.53 -5.41 64.16
N LYS A 74 -4.14 -4.40 64.80
CA LYS A 74 -4.86 -3.27 64.19
C LYS A 74 -3.95 -2.49 63.21
N ALA A 75 -4.39 -2.30 61.96
CA ALA A 75 -3.71 -1.49 60.95
C ALA A 75 -3.61 0.00 61.36
N ARG A 76 -2.44 0.62 61.15
CA ARG A 76 -2.21 2.07 61.33
C ARG A 76 -2.87 2.87 60.19
N LYS A 77 -3.24 4.13 60.47
CA LYS A 77 -3.81 5.06 59.49
C LYS A 77 -2.77 5.39 58.39
N PRO A 78 -3.12 5.42 57.09
CA PRO A 78 -2.19 5.81 56.04
C PRO A 78 -1.73 7.25 56.23
N ASP A 79 -0.43 7.53 56.10
CA ASP A 79 0.09 8.87 55.93
C ASP A 79 0.05 9.27 54.44
N ASN A 80 0.01 10.57 54.15
CA ASN A 80 -0.08 11.07 52.76
C ASN A 80 1.30 11.20 52.10
N ARG A 81 2.28 10.39 52.52
CA ARG A 81 3.66 10.41 52.02
C ARG A 81 3.96 9.02 51.44
N LEU A 82 4.80 8.98 50.41
CA LEU A 82 5.28 7.72 49.85
C LEU A 82 6.75 7.57 50.21
N THR A 83 7.10 6.44 50.81
CA THR A 83 8.48 5.95 50.91
C THR A 83 9.00 5.52 49.54
N LEU A 84 10.31 5.28 49.40
CA LEU A 84 10.89 4.80 48.14
C LEU A 84 10.28 3.45 47.70
N THR A 85 10.05 2.52 48.63
CA THR A 85 9.46 1.20 48.33
C THR A 85 8.00 1.33 47.88
N GLU A 86 7.22 2.19 48.52
CA GLU A 86 5.84 2.49 48.12
C GLU A 86 5.78 3.25 46.79
N PHE A 87 6.73 4.15 46.53
CA PHE A 87 6.87 4.82 45.23
C PHE A 87 7.15 3.80 44.12
N LEU A 88 8.06 2.86 44.33
CA LEU A 88 8.37 1.80 43.36
C LEU A 88 7.18 0.85 43.17
N ALA A 89 6.51 0.42 44.25
CA ALA A 89 5.30 -0.41 44.16
C ALA A 89 4.17 0.32 43.42
N CYS A 90 4.00 1.62 43.68
CA CYS A 90 3.04 2.49 43.00
C CYS A 90 3.38 2.64 41.51
N LEU A 91 4.66 2.81 41.15
CA LEU A 91 5.11 2.83 39.76
C LEU A 91 4.80 1.53 39.03
N VAL A 92 5.01 0.37 39.66
CA VAL A 92 4.65 -0.94 39.07
C VAL A 92 3.14 -1.02 38.82
N ARG A 93 2.31 -0.67 39.81
CA ARG A 93 0.84 -0.68 39.68
C ARG A 93 0.34 0.30 38.62
N ILE A 94 0.87 1.53 38.60
CA ILE A 94 0.53 2.54 37.59
C ILE A 94 0.97 2.09 36.20
N SER A 95 2.15 1.47 36.07
CA SER A 95 2.62 0.99 34.77
C SER A 95 1.67 -0.04 34.16
N PHE A 96 1.17 -0.97 34.99
CA PHE A 96 0.20 -1.97 34.57
C PHE A 96 -1.15 -1.35 34.20
N LEU A 97 -1.70 -0.46 35.05
CA LEU A 97 -2.99 0.20 34.79
C LEU A 97 -2.93 1.16 33.59
N ARG A 98 -1.79 1.84 33.40
CA ARG A 98 -1.60 2.77 32.30
C ARG A 98 -1.52 2.06 30.95
N ALA A 99 -0.83 0.92 30.91
CA ALA A 99 -0.80 0.09 29.71
C ALA A 99 -2.14 -0.62 29.47
N ASN A 100 -2.92 -0.85 30.53
CA ASN A 100 -4.19 -1.58 30.50
C ASN A 100 -5.35 -0.79 31.15
N PRO A 101 -5.77 0.37 30.60
CA PRO A 101 -6.73 1.27 31.25
C PRO A 101 -8.15 0.71 31.35
N LYS A 102 -8.45 -0.33 30.57
CA LYS A 102 -9.74 -1.05 30.58
C LYS A 102 -9.67 -2.39 31.32
N PHE A 103 -8.58 -2.66 32.02
CA PHE A 103 -8.44 -3.87 32.83
C PHE A 103 -9.54 -3.92 33.91
N GLY A 104 -10.25 -5.05 34.02
CA GLY A 104 -11.39 -5.22 34.93
C GLY A 104 -12.77 -4.79 34.39
N GLN A 105 -12.86 -4.32 33.13
CA GLN A 105 -14.15 -4.01 32.49
C GLN A 105 -14.72 -5.23 31.73
N TYR A 106 -16.01 -5.54 31.94
CA TYR A 106 -16.70 -6.73 31.40
C TYR A 106 -16.74 -6.80 29.86
N ASP A 107 -16.56 -5.67 29.16
CA ASP A 107 -16.64 -5.55 27.70
C ASP A 107 -15.26 -5.38 27.02
N ASN A 108 -14.16 -5.45 27.78
CA ASN A 108 -12.84 -5.23 27.23
C ASN A 108 -12.30 -6.47 26.49
N LYS A 109 -12.04 -6.31 25.18
CA LYS A 109 -11.39 -7.31 24.31
C LYS A 109 -9.93 -6.97 23.97
N ALA A 110 -9.35 -5.93 24.58
CA ALA A 110 -7.98 -5.52 24.30
C ALA A 110 -6.99 -6.55 24.86
N LYS A 111 -5.94 -6.86 24.08
CA LYS A 111 -4.86 -7.74 24.51
C LYS A 111 -4.14 -7.13 25.71
N LEU A 112 -4.09 -7.88 26.81
CA LEU A 112 -3.38 -7.47 28.02
C LEU A 112 -1.89 -7.30 27.72
N VAL A 113 -1.34 -6.14 28.07
CA VAL A 113 0.11 -5.92 28.06
C VAL A 113 0.66 -6.42 29.40
N PRO A 114 1.57 -7.41 29.42
CA PRO A 114 2.07 -8.00 30.65
C PRO A 114 3.14 -7.11 31.31
N LEU A 115 3.19 -7.14 32.65
CA LEU A 115 4.43 -6.86 33.38
C LEU A 115 5.39 -7.99 32.97
N PRO A 116 6.58 -7.71 32.39
CA PRO A 116 7.45 -6.56 32.69
C PRO A 116 7.42 -5.40 31.68
N GLY A 117 6.92 -5.62 30.45
CA GLY A 117 7.02 -4.64 29.35
C GLY A 117 6.28 -3.32 29.60
N CYS A 118 5.18 -3.34 30.36
CA CYS A 118 4.49 -2.12 30.80
C CYS A 118 5.39 -1.19 31.61
N LEU A 119 6.17 -1.78 32.51
CA LEU A 119 7.06 -1.06 33.41
C LEU A 119 8.26 -0.52 32.64
N GLU A 120 8.90 -1.34 31.82
CA GLU A 120 10.01 -0.90 30.97
C GLU A 120 9.62 0.27 30.07
N LYS A 121 8.46 0.17 29.39
CA LYS A 121 7.95 1.23 28.53
C LYS A 121 7.64 2.49 29.32
N MET A 122 7.00 2.37 30.48
CA MET A 122 6.71 3.51 31.33
C MET A 122 7.99 4.19 31.82
N LEU A 123 9.01 3.43 32.19
CA LEU A 123 10.29 3.98 32.64
C LEU A 123 11.05 4.64 31.49
N LYS A 124 11.30 3.91 30.40
CA LYS A 124 12.14 4.36 29.27
C LYS A 124 11.51 5.44 28.39
N GLU A 125 10.20 5.41 28.17
CA GLU A 125 9.54 6.38 27.28
C GLU A 125 8.94 7.57 28.02
N VAL A 126 8.66 7.44 29.32
CA VAL A 126 7.82 8.42 30.01
C VAL A 126 8.47 8.97 31.26
N VAL A 127 8.78 8.14 32.25
CA VAL A 127 9.26 8.61 33.54
C VAL A 127 10.66 9.18 33.41
N VAL A 128 11.62 8.41 32.87
CA VAL A 128 13.03 8.84 32.78
C VAL A 128 13.23 10.04 31.82
N PRO A 129 12.63 10.08 30.61
CA PRO A 129 12.86 11.19 29.68
C PRO A 129 12.16 12.50 30.05
N ASN A 130 11.01 12.44 30.73
CA ASN A 130 10.19 13.63 30.99
C ASN A 130 10.29 14.15 32.43
N ALA A 131 10.75 13.32 33.37
CA ALA A 131 11.00 13.77 34.73
C ALA A 131 12.20 14.72 34.75
N LYS A 132 12.05 15.87 35.40
CA LYS A 132 13.16 16.80 35.59
C LYS A 132 14.20 16.14 36.49
N GLN A 133 15.45 16.24 36.04
CA GLN A 133 16.63 15.76 36.75
C GLN A 133 17.47 16.97 37.19
N ASP A 134 18.30 16.79 38.19
CA ASP A 134 19.24 17.81 38.67
C ASP A 134 20.48 17.83 37.75
N MET A 135 20.59 18.82 36.83
CA MET A 135 21.55 18.81 35.69
C MET A 135 22.59 19.96 35.71
N SER A 136 22.70 20.71 36.81
CA SER A 136 23.50 21.95 36.85
C SER A 136 24.99 21.76 36.60
N SER A 137 25.58 20.63 37.00
CA SER A 137 26.99 20.29 36.73
C SER A 137 27.24 19.99 35.25
N LEU A 138 26.30 19.35 34.57
CA LEU A 138 26.44 18.93 33.17
C LEU A 138 26.43 20.12 32.21
N PHE A 139 25.64 21.16 32.49
CA PHE A 139 25.62 22.37 31.66
C PHE A 139 26.89 23.22 31.77
N ARG A 140 27.51 23.27 32.96
CA ARG A 140 28.81 23.94 33.14
C ARG A 140 29.92 23.24 32.35
N GLU A 141 29.91 21.90 32.36
CA GLU A 141 30.82 21.13 31.52
C GLU A 141 30.58 21.33 30.02
N GLU A 142 29.32 21.51 29.60
CA GLU A 142 28.95 21.78 28.20
C GLU A 142 29.53 23.12 27.72
N ILE A 143 29.31 24.21 28.46
CA ILE A 143 29.85 25.54 28.12
C ILE A 143 31.38 25.56 28.18
N ALA A 144 31.99 24.86 29.12
CA ALA A 144 33.45 24.80 29.24
C ALA A 144 34.09 24.04 28.05
N LYS A 145 33.37 23.12 27.42
CA LYS A 145 33.84 22.34 26.26
C LYS A 145 33.52 23.01 24.91
N ASP A 146 32.54 23.90 24.85
CA ASP A 146 32.13 24.59 23.61
C ASP A 146 33.11 25.70 23.22
N SER A 147 33.96 25.43 22.21
CA SER A 147 34.98 26.38 21.74
C SER A 147 34.41 27.67 21.17
N ASP A 148 33.20 27.64 20.60
CA ASP A 148 32.60 28.80 19.93
C ASP A 148 31.99 29.76 20.94
N VAL A 149 31.36 29.23 22.00
CA VAL A 149 30.90 30.03 23.15
C VAL A 149 32.09 30.67 23.87
N GLN A 150 33.19 29.92 24.08
CA GLN A 150 34.40 30.46 24.69
C GLN A 150 35.05 31.56 23.81
N ALA A 151 35.02 31.43 22.49
CA ALA A 151 35.49 32.47 21.56
C ALA A 151 34.69 33.77 21.70
N ILE A 152 33.38 33.68 21.90
CA ILE A 152 32.52 34.86 22.13
C ILE A 152 32.81 35.50 23.49
N TYR A 153 33.03 34.72 24.54
CA TYR A 153 33.46 35.27 25.83
C TYR A 153 34.81 35.97 25.75
N ALA A 154 35.75 35.47 24.94
CA ALA A 154 37.01 36.16 24.68
C ALA A 154 36.80 37.46 23.88
N GLU A 155 35.95 37.44 22.84
CA GLU A 155 35.63 38.60 22.00
C GLU A 155 34.95 39.74 22.79
N TYR A 156 34.01 39.39 23.69
CA TYR A 156 33.21 40.34 24.46
C TYR A 156 33.66 40.53 25.91
N GLY A 157 34.68 39.80 26.37
CA GLY A 157 35.07 39.73 27.78
C GLY A 157 35.39 41.09 28.42
N GLU A 158 36.18 41.93 27.75
CA GLU A 158 36.50 43.27 28.27
C GLU A 158 35.25 44.17 28.36
N LYS A 159 34.34 44.06 27.38
CA LYS A 159 33.08 44.82 27.36
C LYS A 159 32.11 44.35 28.46
N LEU A 160 31.99 43.03 28.65
CA LEU A 160 31.14 42.43 29.66
C LEU A 160 31.65 42.65 31.07
N GLN A 161 32.96 42.56 31.29
CA GLN A 161 33.58 42.83 32.58
C GLN A 161 33.42 44.31 32.97
N TYR A 162 33.64 45.22 32.02
CA TYR A 162 33.35 46.65 32.22
C TYR A 162 31.87 46.91 32.51
N TYR A 163 30.96 46.26 31.76
CA TYR A 163 29.51 46.34 32.01
C TYR A 163 29.14 45.83 33.40
N TYR A 164 29.61 44.66 33.79
CA TYR A 164 29.34 44.05 35.09
C TYR A 164 29.84 44.92 36.27
N GLN A 165 31.07 45.45 36.17
CA GLN A 165 31.64 46.33 37.19
C GLN A 165 30.88 47.64 37.34
N GLU A 166 30.48 48.27 36.22
CA GLU A 166 29.70 49.51 36.26
C GLU A 166 28.28 49.27 36.78
N VAL A 167 27.62 48.18 36.38
CA VAL A 167 26.27 47.82 36.86
C VAL A 167 26.28 47.56 38.37
N THR A 168 27.21 46.74 38.87
CA THR A 168 27.32 46.44 40.30
C THR A 168 27.71 47.68 41.11
N ALA A 169 28.58 48.55 40.60
CA ALA A 169 28.94 49.81 41.27
C ALA A 169 27.76 50.80 41.35
N LEU A 170 26.94 50.90 40.30
CA LEU A 170 25.81 51.83 40.23
C LEU A 170 24.58 51.37 41.02
N THR A 171 24.49 50.06 41.32
CA THR A 171 23.34 49.44 42.01
C THR A 171 23.62 49.07 43.46
N SER A 172 24.88 49.21 43.92
CA SER A 172 25.27 49.00 45.31
C SER A 172 24.62 50.02 46.25
N SER A 173 24.09 49.54 47.38
CA SER A 173 23.53 50.41 48.42
C SER A 173 24.63 51.17 49.16
N LYS A 174 24.35 52.43 49.56
CA LYS A 174 25.34 53.35 50.15
C LYS A 174 26.11 52.70 51.32
N GLY A 175 27.39 52.37 51.09
CA GLY A 175 28.36 52.04 52.15
C GLY A 175 28.90 50.60 52.19
N LYS A 176 28.46 49.70 51.31
CA LYS A 176 29.02 48.35 51.17
C LYS A 176 29.26 48.06 49.68
N MET A 177 30.51 47.76 49.30
CA MET A 177 30.88 47.36 47.94
C MET A 177 30.99 45.84 47.92
N ASP A 178 29.87 45.16 47.69
CA ASP A 178 29.85 43.69 47.74
C ASP A 178 30.26 43.09 46.38
N SER A 179 30.45 43.93 45.35
CA SER A 179 30.92 43.60 43.99
C SER A 179 30.19 42.44 43.29
N LYS A 180 28.95 42.15 43.71
CA LYS A 180 28.11 41.08 43.17
C LYS A 180 26.77 41.60 42.65
N LEU A 181 26.21 40.92 41.66
CA LEU A 181 24.90 41.26 41.07
C LEU A 181 23.77 40.63 41.86
N THR A 182 22.82 41.42 42.37
CA THR A 182 21.66 40.91 43.12
C THR A 182 20.54 40.45 42.18
N LEU A 183 19.72 39.50 42.64
CA LEU A 183 18.56 39.02 41.89
C LEU A 183 17.57 40.15 41.55
N GLU A 184 17.34 41.10 42.48
CA GLU A 184 16.46 42.25 42.24
C GLU A 184 16.96 43.12 41.09
N THR A 185 18.27 43.43 41.08
CA THR A 185 18.91 44.20 40.01
C THR A 185 18.84 43.48 38.67
N TRP A 186 19.10 42.16 38.66
CA TRP A 186 18.98 41.34 37.45
C TRP A 186 17.55 41.35 36.90
N MET A 187 16.55 41.19 37.77
CA MET A 187 15.15 41.20 37.36
C MET A 187 14.71 42.55 36.79
N ASP A 188 15.24 43.66 37.29
CA ASP A 188 14.97 45.00 36.77
C ASP A 188 15.69 45.28 35.44
N ILE A 189 16.91 44.74 35.25
CA ILE A 189 17.63 44.78 33.96
C ILE A 189 16.84 44.01 32.91
N VAL A 190 16.48 42.76 33.19
CA VAL A 190 15.86 41.90 32.17
C VAL A 190 14.46 42.39 31.78
N ARG A 191 13.73 43.05 32.69
CA ARG A 191 12.44 43.70 32.42
C ARG A 191 12.56 45.06 31.72
N GLY A 192 13.77 45.57 31.53
CA GLY A 192 14.03 46.86 30.90
C GLY A 192 13.71 48.07 31.78
N PHE A 193 13.59 47.88 33.10
CA PHE A 193 13.35 48.97 34.07
C PHE A 193 14.63 49.67 34.52
N LEU A 194 15.77 48.97 34.40
CA LEU A 194 17.11 49.54 34.52
C LEU A 194 17.85 49.40 33.19
N THR A 195 18.33 50.54 32.68
CA THR A 195 19.16 50.58 31.47
C THR A 195 20.45 51.34 31.76
N PHE A 196 21.55 50.83 31.22
CA PHE A 196 22.89 51.37 31.42
C PHE A 196 23.44 51.81 30.08
N THR A 197 23.63 53.13 29.90
CA THR A 197 24.12 53.68 28.63
C THR A 197 25.31 54.59 28.84
N LYS A 198 26.31 54.47 27.97
CA LYS A 198 27.48 55.36 27.95
C LYS A 198 27.21 56.54 27.03
N ARG A 199 26.92 57.72 27.59
CA ARG A 199 26.71 58.95 26.80
C ARG A 199 28.04 59.47 26.25
N LYS A 200 28.04 59.92 24.99
CA LYS A 200 29.22 60.46 24.30
C LYS A 200 29.82 61.62 25.11
N GLY A 201 31.03 61.42 25.65
CA GLY A 201 31.77 62.41 26.46
C GLY A 201 31.81 62.14 27.97
N MET A 202 31.08 61.14 28.50
CA MET A 202 31.16 60.73 29.91
C MET A 202 32.14 59.56 30.10
N LYS A 203 32.90 59.58 31.21
CA LYS A 203 33.87 58.51 31.55
C LYS A 203 33.19 57.23 32.04
N ASN A 204 32.03 57.35 32.71
CA ASN A 204 31.31 56.25 33.34
C ASN A 204 29.91 56.08 32.71
N MET A 205 29.29 54.90 32.87
CA MET A 205 27.92 54.64 32.43
C MET A 205 26.91 55.42 33.28
N ALA A 206 25.78 55.79 32.66
CA ALA A 206 24.65 56.39 33.37
C ALA A 206 23.54 55.35 33.52
N MET A 207 23.13 55.11 34.77
CA MET A 207 21.95 54.32 35.11
C MET A 207 20.69 55.16 34.88
N THR A 208 19.78 54.67 34.05
CA THR A 208 18.45 55.26 33.88
C THR A 208 17.41 54.29 34.43
N LYS A 209 16.66 54.74 35.43
CA LYS A 209 15.54 53.98 36.02
C LYS A 209 14.23 54.52 35.45
N THR A 210 13.45 53.65 34.82
CA THR A 210 12.11 53.97 34.31
C THR A 210 11.06 53.34 35.22
N ASN A 211 10.04 54.11 35.61
CA ASN A 211 8.94 53.58 36.42
C ASN A 211 8.04 52.70 35.54
N GLY A 212 8.08 51.38 35.75
CA GLY A 212 7.12 50.45 35.15
C GLY A 212 5.76 50.54 35.86
N SER A 213 4.66 50.56 35.10
CA SER A 213 3.33 50.25 35.65
C SER A 213 3.15 48.73 35.74
N ASP A 214 2.49 48.25 36.79
CA ASP A 214 2.22 46.83 37.02
C ASP A 214 1.74 46.11 35.74
N GLY A 215 2.58 45.22 35.22
CA GLY A 215 2.29 44.36 34.06
C GLY A 215 2.84 44.80 32.70
N MET A 216 3.57 45.92 32.56
CA MET A 216 4.22 46.30 31.29
C MET A 216 5.76 46.24 31.35
N LEU A 217 6.38 45.70 30.29
CA LEU A 217 7.84 45.65 30.11
C LEU A 217 8.39 47.01 29.64
N GLY A 218 9.62 47.35 30.00
CA GLY A 218 10.30 48.57 29.55
C GLY A 218 10.67 48.52 28.06
N GLU A 219 10.89 49.70 27.45
CA GLU A 219 11.21 49.85 26.01
C GLU A 219 12.48 49.07 25.58
N ASN A 220 13.39 48.80 26.52
CA ASN A 220 14.61 48.01 26.31
C ASN A 220 14.59 46.67 27.07
N ALA A 221 13.41 46.07 27.23
CA ALA A 221 13.29 44.79 27.93
C ALA A 221 14.02 43.67 27.17
N PHE A 222 14.83 42.93 27.92
CA PHE A 222 15.52 41.75 27.44
C PHE A 222 14.60 40.51 27.38
N VAL A 223 13.58 40.46 28.23
CA VAL A 223 12.47 39.48 28.20
C VAL A 223 11.34 39.95 27.30
N GLY A 224 10.58 39.03 26.72
CA GLY A 224 9.47 39.32 25.80
C GLY A 224 9.53 38.50 24.51
N ASP A 225 8.57 38.76 23.62
CA ASP A 225 8.39 38.04 22.36
C ASP A 225 8.83 38.92 21.18
N CYS A 226 9.65 38.39 20.27
CA CYS A 226 10.02 39.05 19.01
C CYS A 226 9.67 38.13 17.83
N THR A 227 9.10 38.69 16.75
CA THR A 227 8.76 37.92 15.54
C THR A 227 9.28 38.61 14.28
N VAL A 228 10.00 37.87 13.44
CA VAL A 228 10.67 38.36 12.22
C VAL A 228 10.34 37.46 11.04
N ASN A 229 10.14 38.05 9.85
CA ASN A 229 10.03 37.29 8.60
C ASN A 229 11.43 37.06 8.02
N ARG A 230 11.64 35.88 7.44
CA ARG A 230 12.91 35.55 6.76
C ARG A 230 13.08 36.35 5.46
N GLU A 231 14.32 36.67 5.10
CA GLU A 231 14.70 37.38 3.86
C GLU A 231 15.66 36.54 2.98
N SER A 232 15.71 36.80 1.66
CA SER A 232 16.47 35.99 0.69
C SER A 232 16.88 36.76 -0.57
N ASP A 233 18.04 36.41 -1.15
CA ASP A 233 18.49 36.83 -2.49
C ASP A 233 17.69 36.18 -3.64
N ILE A 234 16.90 35.14 -3.34
CA ILE A 234 16.22 34.32 -4.34
C ILE A 234 14.84 34.92 -4.66
N THR A 235 14.58 35.12 -5.96
CA THR A 235 13.32 35.73 -6.42
C THR A 235 12.13 34.81 -6.13
N GLY A 236 11.19 35.28 -5.31
CA GLY A 236 9.96 34.55 -4.99
C GLY A 236 10.12 33.40 -3.99
N ASP A 237 11.23 33.34 -3.24
CA ASP A 237 11.51 32.28 -2.27
C ASP A 237 10.39 32.12 -1.24
N GLU A 238 9.78 30.93 -1.20
CA GLU A 238 8.67 30.65 -0.29
C GLU A 238 9.09 30.65 1.18
N ARG A 239 10.38 30.41 1.45
CA ARG A 239 10.94 30.43 2.81
C ARG A 239 10.89 31.82 3.44
N CYS A 240 10.77 32.88 2.65
CA CYS A 240 10.54 34.24 3.16
C CYS A 240 9.14 34.43 3.80
N LYS A 241 8.23 33.44 3.66
CA LYS A 241 6.95 33.39 4.37
C LYS A 241 7.10 32.80 5.79
N GLU A 242 8.23 32.16 6.09
CA GLU A 242 8.54 31.60 7.41
C GLU A 242 8.77 32.74 8.41
N ARG A 243 8.19 32.57 9.60
CA ARG A 243 8.31 33.53 10.71
C ARG A 243 9.09 32.88 11.84
N TYR A 244 10.12 33.55 12.31
CA TYR A 244 10.86 33.16 13.50
C TYR A 244 10.33 33.95 14.69
N THR A 245 10.04 33.25 15.78
CA THR A 245 9.66 33.86 17.05
C THR A 245 10.65 33.43 18.12
N CYS A 246 11.20 34.39 18.86
CA CYS A 246 11.97 34.12 20.08
C CYS A 246 11.19 34.62 21.29
N ARG A 247 11.32 33.93 22.43
CA ARG A 247 10.65 34.29 23.67
C ARG A 247 11.57 34.05 24.86
N LEU A 248 11.56 34.96 25.82
CA LEU A 248 12.17 34.73 27.13
C LEU A 248 11.23 35.24 28.20
N SER A 249 10.82 34.39 29.12
CA SER A 249 9.94 34.77 30.23
C SER A 249 10.73 35.27 31.45
N THR A 250 10.05 36.02 32.31
CA THR A 250 10.61 36.46 33.60
C THR A 250 10.91 35.30 34.55
N LEU A 251 10.17 34.18 34.45
CA LEU A 251 10.43 32.99 35.25
C LEU A 251 11.70 32.27 34.78
N GLU A 252 11.90 32.12 33.47
CA GLU A 252 13.10 31.53 32.90
C GLU A 252 14.34 32.36 33.24
N ALA A 253 14.27 33.70 33.12
CA ALA A 253 15.35 34.59 33.54
C ALA A 253 15.67 34.49 35.05
N LYS A 254 14.66 34.24 35.92
CA LYS A 254 14.87 34.00 37.36
C LYS A 254 15.52 32.63 37.62
N MET A 255 15.07 31.57 36.94
CA MET A 255 15.65 30.23 37.12
C MET A 255 17.07 30.14 36.55
N ALA A 256 17.36 30.85 35.45
CA ALA A 256 18.72 30.98 34.92
C ALA A 256 19.68 31.59 35.96
N PHE A 257 19.23 32.63 36.68
CA PHE A 257 19.99 33.24 37.77
C PHE A 257 20.26 32.25 38.92
N LEU A 258 19.21 31.60 39.45
CA LEU A 258 19.35 30.67 40.58
C LEU A 258 20.21 29.44 40.25
N ASN A 259 20.06 28.89 39.04
CA ASN A 259 20.84 27.72 38.61
C ASN A 259 22.31 28.03 38.29
N SER A 260 22.66 29.32 38.15
CA SER A 260 24.05 29.73 37.91
C SER A 260 24.86 29.84 39.20
N GLN A 261 24.21 29.84 40.37
CA GLN A 261 24.90 29.92 41.67
C GLN A 261 25.73 28.66 41.97
N SER A 262 26.89 28.86 42.56
CA SER A 262 27.77 27.80 43.07
C SER A 262 27.13 27.03 44.22
N LEU A 263 27.43 25.72 44.31
CA LEU A 263 26.87 24.82 45.33
C LEU A 263 27.21 25.27 46.76
N ASP A 264 28.39 25.90 46.95
CA ASP A 264 28.88 26.39 48.24
C ASP A 264 28.02 27.54 48.80
N GLN A 265 27.37 28.33 47.94
CA GLN A 265 26.46 29.40 48.36
C GLN A 265 25.08 28.87 48.83
N MET A 266 24.76 27.59 48.58
CA MET A 266 23.53 26.93 49.07
C MET A 266 23.68 26.30 50.46
N THR A 267 24.89 26.22 51.01
CA THR A 267 25.23 25.52 52.27
C THR A 267 25.52 26.45 53.45
N ALA A 268 25.35 27.76 53.32
CA ALA A 268 25.48 28.68 54.45
C ALA A 268 24.28 28.52 55.41
N GLY A 269 24.51 27.80 56.50
CA GLY A 269 23.54 27.59 57.57
C GLY A 269 23.06 28.89 58.22
N ASP A 270 21.81 28.83 58.70
CA ASP A 270 21.16 29.80 59.60
C ASP A 270 20.94 31.23 59.07
N ALA A 271 20.49 31.38 57.82
CA ALA A 271 19.85 32.62 57.37
C ALA A 271 18.33 32.43 57.24
N GLU A 272 17.56 33.19 58.01
CA GLU A 272 16.10 33.26 57.92
C GLU A 272 15.65 33.56 56.47
N ASN A 273 14.66 32.80 56.00
CA ASN A 273 13.96 32.90 54.72
C ASN A 273 13.81 34.32 54.14
N SER A 274 14.71 34.73 53.23
CA SER A 274 14.36 35.73 52.22
C SER A 274 15.18 35.58 50.94
N ASP A 275 14.51 35.70 49.79
CA ASP A 275 15.07 35.86 48.43
C ASP A 275 16.09 37.04 48.32
N ALA A 276 16.33 37.78 49.40
CA ALA A 276 17.07 39.04 49.43
C ALA A 276 18.61 38.88 49.39
N MET A 277 19.14 37.66 49.49
CA MET A 277 20.60 37.40 49.56
C MET A 277 21.17 36.65 48.33
N ALA A 278 20.36 36.35 47.32
CA ALA A 278 20.84 35.69 46.10
C ALA A 278 21.64 36.66 45.23
N THR A 279 22.93 36.34 45.01
CA THR A 279 23.86 37.15 44.23
C THR A 279 24.65 36.29 43.24
N LEU A 280 25.13 36.89 42.14
CA LEU A 280 26.05 36.27 41.18
C LEU A 280 27.38 37.02 41.15
N ASP A 281 28.50 36.30 41.14
CA ASP A 281 29.79 36.83 40.71
C ASP A 281 29.89 36.94 39.17
N TYR A 282 31.06 37.34 38.64
CA TYR A 282 31.23 37.55 37.20
C TYR A 282 31.16 36.25 36.38
N ASP A 283 31.71 35.15 36.91
CA ASP A 283 31.73 33.86 36.22
C ASP A 283 30.33 33.24 36.24
N GLU A 284 29.60 33.39 37.35
CA GLU A 284 28.19 32.99 37.46
C GLU A 284 27.28 33.89 36.59
N PHE A 285 27.63 35.17 36.38
CA PHE A 285 26.89 36.10 35.52
C PHE A 285 26.98 35.74 34.04
N ILE A 286 28.16 35.41 33.53
CA ILE A 286 28.30 34.97 32.13
C ILE A 286 27.61 33.62 31.89
N GLU A 287 27.62 32.71 32.88
CA GLU A 287 26.83 31.47 32.83
C GLU A 287 25.32 31.78 32.75
N CYS A 288 24.85 32.74 33.55
CA CYS A 288 23.45 33.19 33.53
C CYS A 288 23.04 33.74 32.15
N LEU A 289 23.93 34.49 31.47
CA LEU A 289 23.68 34.98 30.11
C LEU A 289 23.57 33.82 29.10
N ALA A 290 24.41 32.78 29.22
CA ALA A 290 24.30 31.61 28.35
C ALA A 290 23.04 30.77 28.60
N ARG A 291 22.59 30.67 29.85
CA ARG A 291 21.30 30.03 30.17
C ARG A 291 20.14 30.82 29.56
N CYS A 292 20.16 32.15 29.67
CA CYS A 292 19.18 33.00 29.01
C CYS A 292 19.23 32.92 27.48
N ALA A 293 20.42 32.77 26.88
CA ALA A 293 20.57 32.58 25.43
C ALA A 293 19.96 31.27 24.95
N ARG A 294 20.20 30.17 25.68
CA ARG A 294 19.60 28.86 25.38
C ARG A 294 18.09 28.92 25.42
N ASP A 295 17.53 29.56 26.44
CA ASP A 295 16.07 29.64 26.61
C ASP A 295 15.44 30.65 25.62
N LYS A 296 16.11 31.77 25.31
CA LYS A 296 15.59 32.81 24.39
C LYS A 296 15.65 32.41 22.93
N TYR A 297 16.78 31.90 22.47
CA TYR A 297 17.06 31.66 21.05
C TYR A 297 17.13 30.18 20.67
N GLY A 298 17.14 29.25 21.64
CA GLY A 298 17.27 27.82 21.36
C GLY A 298 16.12 27.21 20.54
N GLU A 299 14.96 27.86 20.48
CA GLU A 299 13.84 27.45 19.63
C GLU A 299 14.02 27.86 18.14
N ILE A 300 15.01 28.74 17.82
CA ILE A 300 15.28 29.18 16.45
C ILE A 300 16.12 28.13 15.70
N LYS A 301 15.54 27.56 14.66
CA LYS A 301 16.20 26.58 13.80
C LYS A 301 17.39 27.21 13.05
N GLY A 302 18.58 26.66 13.25
CA GLY A 302 19.81 27.08 12.56
C GLY A 302 20.70 28.03 13.37
N MET A 303 20.25 28.48 14.54
CA MET A 303 21.06 29.30 15.45
C MET A 303 21.81 28.40 16.44
N THR A 304 23.13 28.56 16.54
CA THR A 304 23.94 27.82 17.52
C THR A 304 23.80 28.44 18.92
N LEU A 305 24.18 27.70 19.98
CA LEU A 305 24.25 28.27 21.33
C LEU A 305 25.20 29.48 21.36
N ALA A 306 26.33 29.40 20.66
CA ALA A 306 27.27 30.50 20.47
C ALA A 306 26.57 31.72 19.83
N ASP A 307 25.87 31.57 18.71
CA ASP A 307 25.13 32.68 18.10
C ASP A 307 24.08 33.27 19.05
N GLY A 308 23.41 32.41 19.83
CA GLY A 308 22.47 32.82 20.88
C GLY A 308 23.13 33.66 21.98
N VAL A 309 24.29 33.23 22.47
CA VAL A 309 25.09 33.93 23.48
C VAL A 309 25.56 35.27 22.94
N ARG A 310 26.08 35.31 21.72
CA ARG A 310 26.45 36.56 21.03
C ARG A 310 25.25 37.50 20.90
N GLY A 311 24.09 36.98 20.49
CA GLY A 311 22.84 37.74 20.39
C GLY A 311 22.38 38.32 21.73
N VAL A 312 22.42 37.52 22.80
CA VAL A 312 22.07 37.97 24.17
C VAL A 312 23.02 39.05 24.67
N ILE A 313 24.33 38.90 24.43
CA ILE A 313 25.33 39.92 24.79
C ILE A 313 25.10 41.21 23.98
N GLN A 314 24.86 41.10 22.67
CA GLN A 314 24.57 42.26 21.81
C GLN A 314 23.30 42.99 22.22
N ASN A 315 22.25 42.26 22.63
CA ASN A 315 21.03 42.83 23.19
C ASN A 315 21.31 43.56 24.51
N LEU A 316 22.04 42.94 25.44
CA LEU A 316 22.35 43.50 26.75
C LEU A 316 23.18 44.79 26.64
N LEU A 317 24.12 44.83 25.69
CA LEU A 317 24.96 45.99 25.41
C LEU A 317 24.27 47.05 24.53
N GLY A 318 23.09 46.76 23.97
CA GLY A 318 22.37 47.63 23.04
C GLY A 318 23.01 47.78 21.65
N GLU A 319 23.83 46.82 21.22
CA GLU A 319 24.51 46.81 19.91
C GLU A 319 23.58 46.36 18.77
N LYS A 320 22.71 45.38 19.04
CA LYS A 320 21.66 44.90 18.14
C LYS A 320 20.41 44.58 18.96
N GLY A 321 19.24 44.67 18.34
CA GLY A 321 17.99 44.14 18.91
C GLY A 321 17.68 42.75 18.38
N ASP A 322 16.70 42.08 18.98
CA ASP A 322 16.27 40.72 18.62
C ASP A 322 16.00 40.56 17.12
N GLU A 323 15.36 41.55 16.48
CA GLU A 323 15.03 41.49 15.06
C GLU A 323 16.29 41.38 14.16
N ALA A 324 17.33 42.15 14.48
CA ALA A 324 18.57 42.16 13.71
C ALA A 324 19.38 40.87 13.92
N VAL A 325 19.42 40.36 15.15
CA VAL A 325 20.09 39.09 15.48
C VAL A 325 19.47 37.93 14.70
N ILE A 326 18.14 37.86 14.69
CA ILE A 326 17.40 36.82 13.97
C ILE A 326 17.59 36.95 12.45
N ARG A 327 17.49 38.17 11.90
CA ARG A 327 17.64 38.39 10.46
C ARG A 327 19.03 37.99 9.96
N ASP A 328 20.08 38.41 10.64
CA ASP A 328 21.47 38.13 10.21
C ASP A 328 21.79 36.63 10.23
N CYS A 329 21.22 35.88 11.18
CA CYS A 329 21.38 34.42 11.26
C CYS A 329 20.50 33.66 10.25
N THR A 330 19.37 34.22 9.82
CA THR A 330 18.37 33.51 9.00
C THR A 330 18.33 33.93 7.53
N TYR A 331 19.09 34.96 7.13
CA TYR A 331 19.16 35.46 5.76
C TYR A 331 19.65 34.39 4.77
N ILE A 332 19.00 34.27 3.61
CA ILE A 332 19.38 33.30 2.57
C ILE A 332 20.14 33.98 1.44
N THR A 333 21.39 33.57 1.23
CA THR A 333 22.24 34.05 0.13
C THR A 333 22.25 33.07 -1.05
N ALA A 334 22.41 33.56 -2.28
CA ALA A 334 22.53 32.71 -3.48
C ALA A 334 23.58 33.21 -4.48
N ASP A 335 24.46 32.30 -4.91
CA ASP A 335 25.46 32.58 -5.95
C ASP A 335 24.87 32.50 -7.35
N ARG A 336 25.21 33.48 -8.21
CA ARG A 336 24.74 33.54 -9.60
C ARG A 336 25.71 32.85 -10.56
N TYR A 337 25.18 32.21 -11.62
CA TYR A 337 25.99 31.53 -12.64
C TYR A 337 26.71 32.49 -13.60
N ASP A 338 28.01 32.29 -13.81
CA ASP A 338 28.82 33.04 -14.80
C ASP A 338 28.92 32.28 -16.14
N TRP A 339 27.98 32.56 -17.05
CA TRP A 339 27.87 31.93 -18.37
C TRP A 339 29.07 32.16 -19.29
N ARG A 340 29.91 33.17 -19.01
CA ARG A 340 31.13 33.46 -19.79
C ARG A 340 32.17 32.35 -19.67
N GLN A 341 32.04 31.48 -18.66
CA GLN A 341 32.95 30.36 -18.41
C GLN A 341 32.49 29.06 -19.09
N SER A 342 31.40 29.07 -19.86
CA SER A 342 30.86 27.88 -20.54
C SER A 342 31.74 27.40 -21.71
N LYS A 343 31.78 26.08 -21.92
CA LYS A 343 32.64 25.40 -22.90
C LYS A 343 31.79 24.76 -24.02
N PRO A 344 32.35 24.58 -25.25
CA PRO A 344 31.67 23.83 -26.31
C PRO A 344 31.40 22.38 -25.91
N LEU A 345 30.24 21.84 -26.30
CA LEU A 345 29.90 20.43 -26.08
C LEU A 345 30.73 19.50 -26.99
N LYS A 346 30.82 18.22 -26.62
CA LYS A 346 31.55 17.20 -27.41
C LYS A 346 30.87 17.02 -28.77
N GLY A 347 31.56 17.39 -29.85
CA GLY A 347 31.02 17.36 -31.23
C GLY A 347 30.37 18.67 -31.69
N GLN A 348 30.21 19.67 -30.81
CA GLN A 348 29.70 20.98 -31.17
C GLN A 348 30.79 21.83 -31.83
N SER A 349 30.46 22.46 -32.96
CA SER A 349 31.40 23.35 -33.64
C SER A 349 31.64 24.65 -32.84
N LEU A 350 32.85 25.23 -32.96
CA LEU A 350 33.18 26.50 -32.31
C LEU A 350 32.27 27.66 -32.77
N MET A 351 31.80 27.63 -34.02
CA MET A 351 30.86 28.64 -34.52
C MET A 351 29.47 28.47 -33.89
N THR A 352 29.00 27.23 -33.73
CA THR A 352 27.74 26.92 -33.06
C THR A 352 27.78 27.37 -31.59
N HIS A 353 28.90 27.14 -30.89
CA HIS A 353 29.07 27.58 -29.51
C HIS A 353 29.09 29.11 -29.36
N ARG A 354 29.77 29.84 -30.25
CA ARG A 354 29.77 31.31 -30.24
C ARG A 354 28.36 31.87 -30.44
N LYS A 355 27.62 31.33 -31.40
CA LYS A 355 26.23 31.75 -31.68
C LYS A 355 25.31 31.45 -30.50
N TRP A 356 25.54 30.36 -29.77
CA TRP A 356 24.82 30.07 -28.53
C TRP A 356 25.06 31.15 -27.46
N LEU A 357 26.31 31.55 -27.21
CA LEU A 357 26.63 32.58 -26.20
C LEU A 357 26.03 33.96 -26.55
N GLU A 358 26.06 34.33 -27.83
CA GLU A 358 25.42 35.55 -28.33
C GLU A 358 23.89 35.49 -28.14
N THR A 359 23.28 34.33 -28.33
CA THR A 359 21.85 34.11 -28.09
C THR A 359 21.55 34.23 -26.59
N TRP A 360 22.31 33.55 -25.72
CA TRP A 360 22.09 33.55 -24.27
C TRP A 360 22.25 34.93 -23.63
N GLN A 361 23.22 35.73 -24.07
CA GLN A 361 23.45 37.08 -23.54
C GLN A 361 22.22 37.99 -23.66
N ASN A 362 21.36 37.74 -24.65
CA ASN A 362 20.18 38.58 -24.94
C ASN A 362 18.88 38.04 -24.34
N ILE A 363 18.91 36.93 -23.59
CA ILE A 363 17.74 36.35 -22.92
C ILE A 363 17.50 37.03 -21.55
N GLU A 364 16.27 37.49 -21.28
CA GLU A 364 15.91 38.13 -20.01
C GLU A 364 15.06 37.23 -19.10
N VAL A 365 15.68 36.65 -18.04
CA VAL A 365 15.03 35.64 -17.17
C VAL A 365 15.15 35.90 -15.66
N HIS A 366 15.66 37.07 -15.25
CA HIS A 366 15.90 37.42 -13.83
C HIS A 366 14.61 37.65 -13.03
N ASP A 367 13.48 37.87 -13.70
CA ASP A 367 12.15 38.05 -13.10
C ASP A 367 11.45 36.72 -12.78
N LEU A 368 12.07 35.59 -13.15
CA LEU A 368 11.48 34.27 -13.02
C LEU A 368 11.68 33.67 -11.62
N HIS A 369 10.70 32.90 -11.16
CA HIS A 369 10.67 32.30 -9.83
C HIS A 369 11.89 31.41 -9.56
N HIS A 370 12.48 31.53 -8.37
CA HIS A 370 13.70 30.85 -7.91
C HIS A 370 15.00 31.23 -8.64
N PHE A 371 15.02 32.32 -9.41
CA PHE A 371 16.26 32.87 -9.94
C PHE A 371 17.20 33.33 -8.80
N PRO A 372 18.52 33.05 -8.82
CA PRO A 372 19.32 32.46 -9.91
C PRO A 372 19.57 30.93 -9.82
N LEU A 373 18.91 30.19 -8.93
CA LEU A 373 19.28 28.81 -8.55
C LEU A 373 19.35 27.82 -9.73
N TRP A 374 18.51 27.99 -10.74
CA TRP A 374 18.42 27.09 -11.89
C TRP A 374 19.10 27.63 -13.16
N GLU A 375 19.71 28.81 -13.13
CA GLU A 375 20.23 29.52 -14.31
C GLU A 375 21.19 28.64 -15.14
N LYS A 376 22.08 27.90 -14.48
CA LYS A 376 23.01 26.96 -15.12
C LYS A 376 22.29 25.77 -15.79
N GLY A 377 21.29 25.19 -15.15
CA GLY A 377 20.57 24.02 -15.68
C GLY A 377 19.81 24.35 -16.96
N VAL A 378 19.15 25.51 -17.00
CA VAL A 378 18.47 26.00 -18.20
C VAL A 378 19.48 26.33 -19.31
N HIS A 379 20.62 26.95 -18.98
CA HIS A 379 21.70 27.20 -19.93
C HIS A 379 22.19 25.90 -20.60
N ASP A 380 22.50 24.87 -19.81
CA ASP A 380 23.07 23.62 -20.33
C ASP A 380 22.09 22.85 -21.22
N ILE A 381 20.80 22.77 -20.83
CA ILE A 381 19.75 22.09 -21.63
C ILE A 381 19.55 22.78 -22.99
N LEU A 382 19.54 24.10 -23.00
CA LEU A 382 19.37 24.87 -24.24
C LEU A 382 20.62 24.78 -25.12
N GLN A 383 21.83 24.74 -24.55
CA GLN A 383 23.06 24.52 -25.32
C GLN A 383 23.05 23.15 -26.01
N GLU A 384 22.57 22.11 -25.33
CA GLU A 384 22.42 20.75 -25.88
C GLU A 384 21.45 20.73 -27.07
N SER A 385 20.28 21.37 -26.92
CA SER A 385 19.22 21.36 -27.94
C SER A 385 19.35 22.47 -28.99
N PHE A 386 20.36 23.34 -28.89
CA PHE A 386 20.43 24.59 -29.65
C PHE A 386 20.34 24.39 -31.17
N GLN A 387 21.05 23.38 -31.70
CA GLN A 387 21.07 23.13 -33.15
C GLN A 387 19.72 22.58 -33.67
N GLU A 388 19.04 21.74 -32.89
CA GLU A 388 17.70 21.26 -33.23
C GLU A 388 16.67 22.40 -33.18
N LEU A 389 16.77 23.28 -32.17
CA LEU A 389 15.92 24.45 -32.04
C LEU A 389 16.09 25.43 -33.22
N VAL A 390 17.32 25.59 -33.72
CA VAL A 390 17.59 26.37 -34.95
C VAL A 390 16.93 25.72 -36.16
N SER A 391 16.98 24.39 -36.30
CA SER A 391 16.33 23.68 -37.41
C SER A 391 14.80 23.75 -37.36
N ILE A 392 14.22 23.67 -36.16
CA ILE A 392 12.78 23.80 -35.95
C ILE A 392 12.35 25.23 -36.28
N PHE A 393 13.03 26.24 -35.74
CA PHE A 393 12.76 27.64 -36.04
C PHE A 393 12.79 27.88 -37.55
N ALA A 394 13.80 27.34 -38.25
CA ALA A 394 13.93 27.44 -39.70
C ALA A 394 12.89 26.65 -40.50
N HIS A 395 12.28 25.57 -39.98
CA HIS A 395 11.19 24.85 -40.67
C HIS A 395 9.88 25.64 -40.62
N TYR A 396 9.56 26.20 -39.46
CA TYR A 396 8.30 26.91 -39.24
C TYR A 396 8.31 28.35 -39.74
N SER A 397 9.47 28.99 -39.84
CA SER A 397 9.64 30.32 -40.47
C SER A 397 9.60 30.29 -42.01
N LYS A 398 9.16 29.17 -42.64
CA LYS A 398 9.16 28.95 -44.10
C LYS A 398 7.76 28.77 -44.73
N SER A 399 6.65 28.94 -43.99
CA SER A 399 5.35 28.41 -44.44
C SER A 399 4.47 29.35 -45.29
N ILE A 400 4.28 28.97 -46.58
CA ILE A 400 3.00 28.77 -47.33
C ILE A 400 1.96 29.93 -47.30
N GLY A 401 2.37 31.18 -47.08
CA GLY A 401 1.45 32.30 -46.90
C GLY A 401 1.87 33.61 -47.55
N GLY A 402 2.49 33.58 -48.74
CA GLY A 402 2.72 34.77 -49.56
C GLY A 402 3.73 35.78 -49.00
N SER A 403 5.03 35.52 -49.16
CA SER A 403 6.05 36.57 -49.23
C SER A 403 6.99 36.31 -50.41
N THR A 404 7.46 37.39 -51.04
CA THR A 404 8.19 37.41 -52.31
C THR A 404 9.68 37.77 -52.16
N THR A 405 10.25 37.81 -50.94
CA THR A 405 11.67 38.15 -50.73
C THR A 405 12.37 37.28 -49.68
N ALA A 406 13.66 37.01 -49.89
CA ALA A 406 14.49 36.09 -49.10
C ALA A 406 14.91 36.63 -47.72
N GLU A 407 14.62 37.89 -47.40
CA GLU A 407 14.96 38.54 -46.12
C GLU A 407 13.94 38.21 -45.01
N ASP A 408 12.70 37.86 -45.35
CA ASP A 408 11.63 37.49 -44.40
C ASP A 408 11.79 36.07 -43.82
N ALA A 409 12.82 35.31 -44.22
CA ALA A 409 13.01 33.91 -43.82
C ALA A 409 13.71 33.72 -42.45
N VAL A 410 13.96 34.80 -41.68
CA VAL A 410 14.76 34.80 -40.44
C VAL A 410 13.93 35.13 -39.18
N GLU A 411 12.66 35.46 -39.35
CA GLU A 411 11.77 35.91 -38.29
C GLU A 411 10.50 35.04 -38.26
N MET A 412 9.97 34.77 -37.06
CA MET A 412 8.80 33.91 -36.90
C MET A 412 7.58 34.74 -36.51
N THR A 413 6.56 34.71 -37.36
CA THR A 413 5.28 35.38 -37.12
C THR A 413 4.42 34.62 -36.09
N MET A 414 3.44 35.30 -35.50
CA MET A 414 2.45 34.67 -34.61
C MET A 414 1.68 33.52 -35.29
N SER A 415 1.42 33.63 -36.60
CA SER A 415 0.71 32.62 -37.38
C SER A 415 1.55 31.35 -37.56
N GLU A 416 2.85 31.49 -37.78
CA GLU A 416 3.80 30.38 -37.88
C GLU A 416 4.03 29.73 -36.52
N PHE A 417 4.14 30.52 -35.44
CA PHE A 417 4.17 30.00 -34.08
C PHE A 417 2.90 29.20 -33.75
N LYS A 418 1.72 29.62 -34.23
CA LYS A 418 0.47 28.87 -34.07
C LYS A 418 0.50 27.52 -34.79
N ASN A 419 1.16 27.42 -35.93
CA ASN A 419 1.34 26.15 -36.65
C ASN A 419 2.25 25.21 -35.86
N LEU A 420 3.39 25.71 -35.33
CA LEU A 420 4.25 24.97 -34.42
C LEU A 420 3.48 24.45 -33.20
N VAL A 421 2.70 25.31 -32.54
CA VAL A 421 1.90 24.93 -31.36
C VAL A 421 0.94 23.77 -31.67
N LYS A 422 0.31 23.77 -32.85
CA LYS A 422 -0.62 22.71 -33.26
C LYS A 422 0.09 21.42 -33.61
N ASP A 423 1.14 21.48 -34.43
CA ASP A 423 1.88 20.31 -34.90
C ASP A 423 2.53 19.56 -33.74
N VAL A 424 3.00 20.31 -32.73
CA VAL A 424 3.70 19.79 -31.56
C VAL A 424 2.76 19.40 -30.41
N GLY A 425 1.51 19.88 -30.41
CA GLY A 425 0.59 19.68 -29.29
C GLY A 425 0.99 20.47 -28.04
N LEU A 426 1.44 21.72 -28.23
CA LEU A 426 1.91 22.59 -27.15
C LEU A 426 0.77 23.14 -26.26
N GLU A 427 -0.47 23.09 -26.73
CA GLU A 427 -1.64 23.37 -25.89
C GLU A 427 -1.94 22.20 -24.93
N THR A 428 -2.39 22.52 -23.72
CA THR A 428 -2.98 21.56 -22.79
C THR A 428 -4.42 21.93 -22.47
N LYS A 429 -5.05 21.19 -21.56
CA LYS A 429 -6.37 21.57 -21.04
C LYS A 429 -6.31 22.93 -20.34
N ASP A 430 -5.22 23.18 -19.60
CA ASP A 430 -5.05 24.34 -18.73
C ASP A 430 -4.15 25.44 -19.35
N LEU A 431 -3.32 25.11 -20.36
CA LEU A 431 -2.51 26.07 -21.13
C LEU A 431 -3.06 26.22 -22.56
N LYS A 432 -3.71 27.35 -22.83
CA LYS A 432 -4.29 27.69 -24.15
C LYS A 432 -3.42 28.66 -24.93
N PHE A 433 -3.59 28.70 -26.25
CA PHE A 433 -2.88 29.60 -27.15
C PHE A 433 -3.01 31.09 -26.75
N ASP A 434 -4.15 31.50 -26.17
CA ASP A 434 -4.34 32.87 -25.67
C ASP A 434 -3.35 33.26 -24.56
N VAL A 435 -2.98 32.30 -23.71
CA VAL A 435 -1.99 32.49 -22.64
C VAL A 435 -0.58 32.59 -23.24
N MET A 436 -0.27 31.73 -24.23
CA MET A 436 1.00 31.77 -24.96
C MET A 436 1.16 33.04 -25.79
N THR A 437 0.07 33.63 -26.28
CA THR A 437 0.06 34.91 -26.99
C THR A 437 0.60 36.05 -26.10
N ASN A 438 0.25 36.06 -24.81
CA ASN A 438 0.78 37.06 -23.87
C ASN A 438 2.26 36.86 -23.60
N MET A 439 2.73 35.61 -23.56
CA MET A 439 4.15 35.28 -23.40
C MET A 439 4.95 35.69 -24.63
N PHE A 440 4.40 35.46 -25.83
CA PHE A 440 4.96 35.88 -27.11
C PHE A 440 5.12 37.41 -27.14
N LYS A 441 4.08 38.16 -26.77
CA LYS A 441 4.12 39.63 -26.67
C LYS A 441 5.14 40.10 -25.63
N LYS A 442 5.31 39.40 -24.50
CA LYS A 442 6.30 39.73 -23.46
C LYS A 442 7.74 39.49 -23.93
N ALA A 443 7.99 38.38 -24.63
CA ALA A 443 9.31 38.05 -25.18
C ALA A 443 9.75 39.08 -26.24
N ASN A 444 8.83 39.53 -27.10
CA ASN A 444 9.11 40.58 -28.09
C ASN A 444 9.29 41.98 -27.45
N ALA A 445 8.52 42.32 -26.41
CA ALA A 445 8.61 43.63 -25.76
C ALA A 445 9.93 43.88 -25.01
N GLY A 446 10.66 42.83 -24.61
CA GLY A 446 11.95 42.94 -23.91
C GLY A 446 12.98 43.76 -24.69
N ALA A 447 13.02 43.61 -26.03
CA ALA A 447 13.95 44.30 -26.91
C ALA A 447 13.76 45.85 -26.93
N ALA A 448 12.52 46.34 -26.93
CA ALA A 448 12.21 47.78 -26.98
C ALA A 448 12.66 48.54 -25.71
N THR A 449 12.66 47.87 -24.56
CA THR A 449 13.12 48.44 -23.28
C THR A 449 14.65 48.50 -23.16
N ALA A 450 15.36 47.53 -23.74
CA ALA A 450 16.83 47.47 -23.74
C ALA A 450 17.44 48.57 -24.62
N GLU A 451 16.84 48.89 -25.77
CA GLU A 451 17.23 50.03 -26.60
C GLU A 451 16.96 51.37 -25.91
N ALA A 452 15.79 51.56 -25.29
CA ALA A 452 15.47 52.78 -24.54
C ALA A 452 16.40 53.01 -23.32
N ALA A 453 16.89 51.94 -22.69
CA ALA A 453 17.85 52.01 -21.59
C ALA A 453 19.28 52.37 -22.07
N LYS A 454 19.69 51.88 -23.25
CA LYS A 454 20.95 52.28 -23.91
C LYS A 454 20.89 53.74 -24.39
N GLU A 455 19.76 54.19 -24.93
CA GLU A 455 19.51 55.57 -25.33
C GLU A 455 19.56 56.52 -24.12
N LYS A 456 18.96 56.13 -22.97
CA LYS A 456 19.02 56.89 -21.71
C LYS A 456 20.43 56.92 -21.09
N LYS A 457 21.25 55.88 -21.28
CA LYS A 457 22.66 55.87 -20.86
C LYS A 457 23.52 56.80 -21.73
N LYS A 458 23.24 56.88 -23.05
CA LYS A 458 23.86 57.86 -23.97
C LYS A 458 23.43 59.30 -23.65
N GLN A 459 22.16 59.54 -23.33
CA GLN A 459 21.66 60.87 -23.00
C GLN A 459 22.10 61.38 -21.61
N ARG A 460 22.38 60.48 -20.65
CA ARG A 460 22.96 60.84 -19.33
C ARG A 460 24.44 61.23 -19.38
N ALA A 461 25.15 60.92 -20.47
CA ALA A 461 26.52 61.38 -20.70
C ALA A 461 26.61 62.80 -21.29
N HIS A 462 25.47 63.46 -21.54
CA HIS A 462 25.45 64.74 -22.27
C HIS A 462 24.59 65.86 -21.66
N LYS A 463 24.39 65.87 -20.32
CA LYS A 463 23.82 67.02 -19.61
C LYS A 463 24.39 67.18 -18.21
N ASN A 464 25.62 67.70 -18.13
CA ASN A 464 25.99 68.63 -17.06
C ASN A 464 25.64 70.03 -17.56
N GLY A 465 24.65 70.69 -16.97
CA GLY A 465 24.37 72.10 -17.22
C GLY A 465 22.90 72.51 -17.08
N ALA A 466 22.65 73.29 -16.03
CA ALA A 466 21.58 74.30 -15.87
C ALA A 466 20.12 73.88 -15.59
N THR A 467 19.78 73.92 -14.29
CA THR A 467 18.73 74.70 -13.59
C THR A 467 17.38 75.06 -14.23
N ASP A 468 16.34 74.76 -13.44
CA ASP A 468 15.13 75.52 -13.07
C ASP A 468 13.84 75.57 -13.93
N SER A 469 12.82 74.96 -13.32
CA SER A 469 11.49 75.53 -13.00
C SER A 469 10.31 75.46 -14.01
N PRO A 470 9.05 75.39 -13.51
CA PRO A 470 7.97 74.62 -14.12
C PRO A 470 6.89 75.49 -14.80
N LYS A 471 6.22 74.97 -15.84
CA LYS A 471 4.97 75.57 -16.35
C LYS A 471 3.86 74.57 -16.63
N LYS A 472 2.72 74.87 -15.99
CA LYS A 472 1.35 74.38 -16.17
C LYS A 472 0.77 74.76 -17.54
N GLY A 473 -0.17 73.93 -18.00
CA GLY A 473 -1.14 74.20 -19.06
C GLY A 473 -1.12 73.06 -20.07
N GLY A 474 -2.17 72.28 -20.32
CA GLY A 474 -3.59 72.56 -20.21
C GLY A 474 -4.22 72.39 -21.60
N LYS A 475 -5.10 71.39 -21.69
CA LYS A 475 -6.18 71.18 -22.68
C LYS A 475 -5.91 70.43 -24.00
N LYS A 476 -6.86 69.50 -24.19
CA LYS A 476 -7.60 69.14 -25.41
C LYS A 476 -6.96 68.11 -26.34
N SER A 477 -7.40 66.87 -26.11
CA SER A 477 -7.68 65.85 -27.10
C SER A 477 -8.35 66.41 -28.38
N PRO A 478 -7.82 66.12 -29.58
CA PRO A 478 -8.60 66.03 -30.79
C PRO A 478 -9.01 64.57 -31.05
N LYS A 479 -10.31 64.39 -31.30
CA LYS A 479 -10.88 63.19 -31.91
C LYS A 479 -10.51 63.14 -33.39
N ALA A 480 -9.91 62.05 -33.83
CA ALA A 480 -9.95 61.50 -35.19
C ALA A 480 -9.69 59.99 -34.99
N GLY A 481 -10.59 59.08 -35.29
CA GLY A 481 -11.00 58.69 -36.63
C GLY A 481 -10.93 57.16 -36.59
N LYS A 482 -12.08 56.50 -36.69
CA LYS A 482 -12.25 55.06 -36.45
C LYS A 482 -11.62 54.28 -37.63
N LYS A 483 -10.34 53.94 -37.54
CA LYS A 483 -9.71 52.87 -38.34
C LYS A 483 -9.78 51.56 -37.55
N SER A 484 -10.09 50.47 -38.23
CA SER A 484 -10.24 49.13 -37.67
C SER A 484 -8.96 48.68 -36.98
N LYS A 485 -9.06 48.38 -35.70
CA LYS A 485 -7.98 47.96 -34.79
C LYS A 485 -7.53 46.50 -35.02
N ARG A 486 -7.72 45.95 -36.23
CA ARG A 486 -7.48 44.52 -36.52
C ARG A 486 -6.21 44.23 -37.30
N ASP A 487 -5.60 45.25 -37.89
CA ASP A 487 -4.44 45.08 -38.80
C ASP A 487 -3.11 45.49 -38.14
N GLU A 488 -3.12 46.05 -36.92
CA GLU A 488 -1.89 46.41 -36.16
C GLU A 488 -1.42 45.29 -35.20
N GLU A 489 -2.20 44.22 -34.98
CA GLU A 489 -1.85 43.12 -34.05
C GLU A 489 -1.02 41.98 -34.70
N THR A 490 -0.71 42.08 -36.00
CA THR A 490 -0.05 41.01 -36.79
C THR A 490 1.39 41.27 -37.21
N ASP A 491 1.94 42.47 -36.99
CA ASP A 491 3.36 42.81 -37.28
C ASP A 491 4.23 42.65 -36.03
N VAL A 492 4.17 41.47 -35.38
CA VAL A 492 5.05 41.13 -34.26
C VAL A 492 5.76 39.83 -34.59
N GLU A 493 7.04 39.97 -34.87
CA GLU A 493 7.94 38.91 -35.33
C GLU A 493 8.94 38.56 -34.22
N LEU A 494 9.19 37.26 -34.01
CA LEU A 494 10.21 36.81 -33.06
C LEU A 494 11.50 36.48 -33.79
N VAL A 495 12.60 37.00 -33.26
CA VAL A 495 13.95 36.54 -33.59
C VAL A 495 14.35 35.36 -32.70
N LEU A 496 15.43 34.65 -33.07
CA LEU A 496 15.83 33.38 -32.45
C LEU A 496 15.95 33.42 -30.91
N TYR A 497 16.54 34.46 -30.32
CA TYR A 497 16.68 34.53 -28.85
C TYR A 497 15.34 34.77 -28.14
N GLU A 498 14.41 35.50 -28.76
CA GLU A 498 13.07 35.74 -28.22
C GLU A 498 12.20 34.48 -28.35
N PHE A 499 12.39 33.69 -29.40
CA PHE A 499 11.80 32.36 -29.52
C PHE A 499 12.29 31.44 -28.40
N VAL A 500 13.59 31.43 -28.11
CA VAL A 500 14.15 30.63 -27.01
C VAL A 500 13.63 31.12 -25.65
N GLU A 501 13.54 32.43 -25.42
CA GLU A 501 12.95 32.99 -24.19
C GLU A 501 11.48 32.59 -24.04
N LEU A 502 10.71 32.65 -25.13
CA LEU A 502 9.31 32.23 -25.16
C LEU A 502 9.16 30.76 -24.75
N LEU A 503 10.03 29.86 -25.25
CA LEU A 503 10.03 28.46 -24.86
C LEU A 503 10.33 28.25 -23.36
N ILE A 504 11.25 29.02 -22.77
CA ILE A 504 11.54 28.96 -21.32
C ILE A 504 10.28 29.32 -20.51
N ARG A 505 9.57 30.37 -20.91
CA ARG A 505 8.35 30.84 -20.22
C ARG A 505 7.19 29.85 -20.40
N ILE A 506 7.04 29.27 -21.60
CA ILE A 506 6.00 28.27 -21.88
C ILE A 506 6.26 26.97 -21.10
N ALA A 507 7.51 26.52 -21.04
CA ALA A 507 7.87 25.29 -20.33
C ALA A 507 7.39 25.31 -18.87
N PHE A 508 7.65 26.41 -18.16
CA PHE A 508 7.25 26.56 -16.77
C PHE A 508 5.73 26.55 -16.59
N TRP A 509 4.98 27.30 -17.41
CA TRP A 509 3.52 27.36 -17.31
C TRP A 509 2.82 26.07 -17.77
N ARG A 510 3.41 25.35 -18.73
CA ARG A 510 2.90 24.06 -19.18
C ARG A 510 2.99 23.00 -18.09
N ALA A 511 4.11 22.97 -17.36
CA ALA A 511 4.33 22.06 -16.24
C ALA A 511 3.61 22.51 -14.95
N ASN A 512 3.44 23.83 -14.76
CA ASN A 512 2.87 24.41 -13.55
C ASN A 512 1.66 25.34 -13.84
N PRO A 513 0.54 24.82 -14.40
CA PRO A 513 -0.59 25.65 -14.84
C PRO A 513 -1.34 26.37 -13.71
N TYR A 514 -1.19 25.90 -12.46
CA TYR A 514 -1.83 26.49 -11.29
C TYR A 514 -0.92 27.42 -10.48
N PHE A 515 0.31 27.66 -10.97
CA PHE A 515 1.26 28.54 -10.30
C PHE A 515 0.71 29.98 -10.21
N GLY A 516 0.76 30.57 -9.01
CA GLY A 516 0.27 31.93 -8.75
C GLY A 516 -1.25 32.08 -8.59
N LEU A 517 -2.05 31.03 -8.81
CA LEU A 517 -3.49 31.05 -8.53
C LEU A 517 -3.74 30.80 -7.04
N ARG A 518 -4.23 31.82 -6.30
CA ARG A 518 -4.84 31.56 -4.99
C ARG A 518 -6.05 30.65 -5.23
N PRO A 519 -6.29 29.61 -4.42
CA PRO A 519 -7.47 28.78 -4.55
C PRO A 519 -8.72 29.61 -4.22
N THR A 520 -9.29 30.27 -5.22
CA THR A 520 -10.59 30.95 -5.12
C THR A 520 -11.70 29.93 -5.35
N ALA A 521 -11.76 28.92 -4.48
CA ALA A 521 -12.93 28.11 -4.14
C ALA A 521 -12.46 26.95 -3.24
N PRO A 522 -13.15 26.66 -2.12
CA PRO A 522 -12.97 25.37 -1.48
C PRO A 522 -13.43 24.29 -2.47
N ARG A 523 -12.50 23.48 -2.97
CA ARG A 523 -12.85 22.23 -3.64
C ARG A 523 -13.71 21.44 -2.66
N LYS A 524 -14.93 21.07 -3.08
CA LYS A 524 -15.78 20.15 -2.32
C LYS A 524 -14.95 18.91 -1.98
N LYS A 525 -14.78 18.66 -0.68
CA LYS A 525 -14.21 17.42 -0.16
C LYS A 525 -15.00 16.25 -0.73
N ALA A 526 -14.33 15.33 -1.40
CA ALA A 526 -14.83 13.96 -1.48
C ALA A 526 -14.78 13.41 -0.06
N GLU A 527 -15.91 12.89 0.42
CA GLU A 527 -16.01 12.26 1.73
C GLU A 527 -15.15 10.98 1.76
N ASN A 528 -14.45 10.78 2.89
CA ASN A 528 -13.75 9.56 3.31
C ASN A 528 -12.28 9.33 2.93
N THR A 529 -11.40 10.27 3.29
CA THR A 529 -10.04 9.92 3.73
C THR A 529 -9.57 10.90 4.81
N LYS A 530 -9.14 10.36 5.96
CA LYS A 530 -8.55 11.11 7.07
C LYS A 530 -7.08 11.40 6.75
N ASP A 531 -6.68 12.63 7.07
CA ASP A 531 -5.32 13.06 7.36
C ASP A 531 -4.25 12.81 6.28
N GLU A 532 -4.30 13.58 5.21
CA GLU A 532 -3.10 14.12 4.57
C GLU A 532 -3.39 15.56 4.13
N LEU A 533 -2.62 16.50 4.66
CA LEU A 533 -2.58 17.87 4.17
C LEU A 533 -2.13 17.76 2.71
N VAL A 534 -3.02 18.01 1.74
CA VAL A 534 -2.63 17.99 0.31
C VAL A 534 -1.63 19.14 0.12
N ILE A 535 -0.35 18.79 0.17
CA ILE A 535 0.77 19.63 -0.23
C ILE A 535 0.45 20.05 -1.67
N ALA A 536 0.48 21.37 -1.95
CA ALA A 536 0.38 21.84 -3.33
C ALA A 536 1.43 21.07 -4.15
N PRO A 537 1.11 20.55 -5.35
CA PRO A 537 2.08 19.77 -6.12
C PRO A 537 3.38 20.57 -6.22
N ASP A 538 4.50 19.92 -5.87
CA ASP A 538 5.83 20.55 -5.90
C ASP A 538 6.01 21.23 -7.25
N VAL A 539 6.26 22.53 -7.23
CA VAL A 539 6.48 23.32 -8.44
C VAL A 539 7.66 22.69 -9.17
N ILE A 540 7.41 22.15 -10.37
CA ILE A 540 8.46 21.53 -11.18
C ILE A 540 9.46 22.63 -11.51
N ASN A 541 10.75 22.37 -11.27
CA ASN A 541 11.80 23.36 -11.47
C ASN A 541 11.97 23.68 -12.97
N TYR A 542 12.51 24.86 -13.27
CA TYR A 542 12.69 25.30 -14.65
C TYR A 542 13.48 24.32 -15.55
N PRO A 543 14.59 23.70 -15.10
CA PRO A 543 15.33 22.75 -15.92
C PRO A 543 14.49 21.54 -16.32
N GLU A 544 13.78 20.89 -15.38
CA GLU A 544 12.94 19.74 -15.71
C GLU A 544 11.73 20.16 -16.55
N CYS A 545 11.08 21.29 -16.25
CA CYS A 545 10.00 21.83 -17.08
C CYS A 545 10.43 21.95 -18.55
N LEU A 546 11.61 22.55 -18.75
CA LEU A 546 12.16 22.80 -20.08
C LEU A 546 12.60 21.51 -20.75
N ARG A 547 13.25 20.61 -20.01
CA ARG A 547 13.69 19.31 -20.52
C ARG A 547 12.51 18.44 -20.95
N THR A 548 11.50 18.29 -20.10
CA THR A 548 10.27 17.55 -20.41
C THR A 548 9.57 18.16 -21.62
N MET A 549 9.37 19.49 -21.64
CA MET A 549 8.74 20.13 -22.78
C MET A 549 9.56 19.95 -24.07
N LEU A 550 10.88 20.11 -24.02
CA LEU A 550 11.73 19.95 -25.20
C LEU A 550 11.77 18.49 -25.66
N HIS A 551 12.19 17.55 -24.82
CA HIS A 551 12.44 16.17 -25.24
C HIS A 551 11.19 15.31 -25.39
N GLU A 552 10.07 15.61 -24.73
CA GLU A 552 8.85 14.80 -24.83
C GLU A 552 7.81 15.42 -25.76
N VAL A 553 7.82 16.75 -25.91
CA VAL A 553 6.78 17.48 -26.64
C VAL A 553 7.36 18.10 -27.91
N VAL A 554 8.28 19.05 -27.79
CA VAL A 554 8.78 19.86 -28.92
C VAL A 554 9.64 19.05 -29.89
N LEU A 555 10.75 18.50 -29.45
CA LEU A 555 11.72 17.83 -30.32
C LEU A 555 11.13 16.61 -31.05
N PRO A 556 10.32 15.71 -30.43
CA PRO A 556 9.80 14.52 -31.12
C PRO A 556 8.71 14.81 -32.15
N ASN A 557 7.91 15.85 -31.93
CA ASN A 557 6.70 16.11 -32.72
C ASN A 557 6.86 17.30 -33.67
N ALA A 558 7.82 18.19 -33.43
CA ALA A 558 8.11 19.27 -34.35
C ALA A 558 8.60 18.69 -35.67
N LYS A 559 7.96 19.10 -36.77
CA LYS A 559 8.42 18.74 -38.10
C LYS A 559 9.85 19.23 -38.32
N ARG A 560 10.63 18.31 -38.88
CA ARG A 560 12.02 18.46 -39.27
C ARG A 560 12.10 18.23 -40.78
N ASP A 561 13.29 18.36 -41.32
CA ASP A 561 13.59 18.08 -42.71
C ASP A 561 14.27 16.68 -42.79
N ASP A 562 13.52 15.59 -43.09
CA ASP A 562 13.91 14.18 -42.79
C ASP A 562 14.10 13.23 -44.01
N SER A 563 13.98 13.72 -45.25
CA SER A 563 13.90 12.88 -46.47
C SER A 563 15.09 11.93 -46.71
N HIS A 564 16.25 12.21 -46.11
CA HIS A 564 17.46 11.39 -46.21
C HIS A 564 17.44 10.11 -45.35
N LEU A 565 16.70 10.10 -44.23
CA LEU A 565 16.80 9.05 -43.20
C LEU A 565 16.09 7.73 -43.57
N PHE A 566 14.95 7.78 -44.28
CA PHE A 566 14.23 6.56 -44.67
C PHE A 566 14.97 5.77 -45.76
N LYS A 567 15.67 6.45 -46.68
CA LYS A 567 16.49 5.82 -47.73
C LYS A 567 17.64 5.02 -47.11
N GLU A 568 18.26 5.54 -46.06
CA GLU A 568 19.28 4.83 -45.29
C GLU A 568 18.72 3.60 -44.55
N MET A 569 17.53 3.74 -43.94
CA MET A 569 16.84 2.63 -43.27
C MET A 569 16.51 1.49 -44.23
N LEU A 570 15.88 1.77 -45.38
CA LEU A 570 15.51 0.76 -46.36
C LEU A 570 16.74 0.03 -46.93
N ALA A 571 17.86 0.74 -47.13
CA ALA A 571 19.11 0.15 -47.59
C ALA A 571 19.77 -0.77 -46.53
N SER A 572 19.55 -0.48 -45.23
CA SER A 572 20.14 -1.23 -44.12
C SER A 572 19.36 -2.50 -43.70
N ASP A 573 18.04 -2.55 -43.93
CA ASP A 573 17.17 -3.64 -43.47
C ASP A 573 17.23 -4.86 -44.40
N LYS A 574 17.90 -5.92 -43.94
CA LYS A 574 18.10 -7.16 -44.71
C LYS A 574 16.81 -7.91 -45.00
N ASP A 575 15.80 -7.85 -44.13
CA ASP A 575 14.55 -8.61 -44.27
C ASP A 575 13.63 -7.93 -45.29
N MET A 576 13.54 -6.59 -45.28
CA MET A 576 12.81 -5.85 -46.30
C MET A 576 13.45 -6.00 -47.69
N GLN A 577 14.78 -5.99 -47.77
CA GLN A 577 15.52 -6.25 -49.01
C GLN A 577 15.35 -7.70 -49.51
N ALA A 578 15.29 -8.69 -48.61
CA ALA A 578 15.01 -10.08 -48.96
C ALA A 578 13.60 -10.25 -49.55
N VAL A 579 12.60 -9.54 -49.02
CA VAL A 579 11.24 -9.52 -49.58
C VAL A 579 11.23 -8.87 -50.97
N LEU A 580 11.84 -7.69 -51.13
CA LEU A 580 11.89 -6.99 -52.41
C LEU A 580 12.58 -7.82 -53.50
N SER A 581 13.70 -8.47 -53.18
CA SER A 581 14.41 -9.37 -54.12
C SER A 581 13.60 -10.63 -54.48
N THR A 582 12.90 -11.23 -53.52
CA THR A 582 12.05 -12.42 -53.75
C THR A 582 10.88 -12.11 -54.70
N PHE A 583 10.30 -10.91 -54.61
CA PHE A 583 9.17 -10.49 -55.45
C PHE A 583 9.58 -9.67 -56.68
N GLU A 584 10.85 -9.33 -56.85
CA GLU A 584 11.38 -8.52 -57.95
C GLU A 584 10.95 -9.02 -59.35
N PRO A 585 10.97 -10.33 -59.68
CA PRO A 585 10.52 -10.81 -61.00
C PRO A 585 9.03 -10.54 -61.25
N LYS A 586 8.21 -10.64 -60.19
CA LYS A 586 6.76 -10.38 -60.25
C LYS A 586 6.47 -8.88 -60.33
N LEU A 587 7.21 -8.06 -59.58
CA LEU A 587 7.13 -6.60 -59.61
C LEU A 587 7.57 -6.02 -60.95
N LYS A 588 8.66 -6.51 -61.57
CA LYS A 588 9.06 -6.09 -62.93
C LYS A 588 8.01 -6.45 -63.97
N LYS A 589 7.40 -7.65 -63.86
CA LYS A 589 6.30 -8.07 -64.75
C LYS A 589 5.10 -7.14 -64.61
N TRP A 590 4.72 -6.79 -63.38
CA TRP A 590 3.65 -5.84 -63.08
C TRP A 590 3.97 -4.42 -63.57
N TRP A 591 5.18 -3.91 -63.30
CA TRP A 591 5.68 -2.60 -63.78
C TRP A 591 5.62 -2.47 -65.31
N ASN A 592 6.02 -3.52 -66.03
CA ASN A 592 5.96 -3.55 -67.48
C ASN A 592 4.52 -3.51 -68.03
N GLN A 593 3.54 -4.01 -67.26
CA GLN A 593 2.12 -3.94 -67.63
C GLN A 593 1.56 -2.53 -67.36
N VAL A 594 1.92 -1.94 -66.23
CA VAL A 594 1.48 -0.59 -65.81
C VAL A 594 2.07 0.51 -66.70
N THR A 595 3.32 0.36 -67.14
CA THR A 595 4.03 1.34 -68.01
C THR A 595 3.94 1.01 -69.50
N ALA A 596 3.09 0.05 -69.90
CA ALA A 596 2.95 -0.41 -71.28
C ALA A 596 2.51 0.73 -72.24
N ASP A 597 1.63 1.62 -71.79
CA ASP A 597 1.10 2.73 -72.59
C ASP A 597 2.16 3.81 -72.85
N ALA A 598 3.01 4.12 -71.85
CA ALA A 598 4.15 5.03 -72.01
C ALA A 598 5.17 4.47 -73.02
N LYS A 599 5.42 3.15 -72.95
CA LYS A 599 6.30 2.45 -73.91
C LYS A 599 5.73 2.46 -75.34
N ALA A 600 4.42 2.33 -75.51
CA ALA A 600 3.77 2.36 -76.83
C ALA A 600 3.85 3.75 -77.50
N LYS A 601 3.97 4.82 -76.70
CA LYS A 601 4.13 6.21 -77.15
C LYS A 601 5.59 6.65 -77.36
N GLY A 602 6.57 5.79 -77.03
CA GLY A 602 8.00 6.11 -77.13
C GLY A 602 8.52 7.01 -76.00
N GLU A 603 7.76 7.17 -74.92
CA GLU A 603 8.12 7.97 -73.75
C GLU A 603 8.96 7.15 -72.74
N GLU A 604 9.75 7.81 -71.90
CA GLU A 604 10.45 7.14 -70.78
C GLU A 604 9.44 6.44 -69.86
N ARG A 605 9.79 5.24 -69.37
CA ARG A 605 8.90 4.48 -68.48
C ARG A 605 8.90 5.10 -67.09
N ARG A 606 8.01 6.07 -66.89
CA ARG A 606 7.77 6.74 -65.61
C ARG A 606 6.31 6.66 -65.22
N VAL A 607 6.05 6.62 -63.92
CA VAL A 607 4.69 6.66 -63.38
C VAL A 607 4.40 8.06 -62.83
N TYR A 608 3.32 8.66 -63.34
CA TYR A 608 2.82 9.95 -62.86
C TYR A 608 1.94 9.76 -61.63
N TRP A 609 1.82 10.80 -60.79
CA TRP A 609 0.95 10.77 -59.60
C TRP A 609 -0.49 10.35 -59.93
N ASP A 610 -1.07 10.87 -61.01
CA ASP A 610 -2.45 10.55 -61.40
C ASP A 610 -2.61 9.06 -61.75
N GLN A 611 -1.61 8.47 -62.43
CA GLN A 611 -1.58 7.04 -62.74
C GLN A 611 -1.42 6.18 -61.48
N TRP A 612 -0.53 6.57 -60.57
CA TRP A 612 -0.33 5.88 -59.28
C TRP A 612 -1.60 5.90 -58.42
N GLN A 613 -2.25 7.07 -58.34
CA GLN A 613 -3.50 7.25 -57.61
C GLN A 613 -4.63 6.37 -58.19
N ASP A 614 -4.75 6.25 -59.51
CA ASP A 614 -5.79 5.45 -60.13
C ASP A 614 -5.55 3.95 -59.99
N LEU A 615 -4.29 3.49 -59.99
CA LEU A 615 -3.93 2.10 -59.71
C LEU A 615 -4.32 1.67 -58.29
N LEU A 616 -4.00 2.51 -57.28
CA LEU A 616 -4.36 2.25 -55.89
C LEU A 616 -5.87 2.18 -55.68
N LYS A 617 -6.65 3.01 -56.40
CA LYS A 617 -8.12 2.95 -56.38
C LYS A 617 -8.66 1.71 -57.09
N ALA A 618 -8.13 1.36 -58.26
CA ALA A 618 -8.60 0.24 -59.07
C ALA A 618 -8.43 -1.10 -58.35
N GLN A 619 -7.33 -1.26 -57.62
CA GLN A 619 -7.06 -2.46 -56.82
C GLN A 619 -7.68 -2.42 -55.42
N LYS A 620 -8.42 -1.35 -55.05
CA LYS A 620 -8.99 -1.14 -53.71
C LYS A 620 -7.94 -1.13 -52.58
N MET A 621 -6.74 -0.64 -52.85
CA MET A 621 -5.61 -0.65 -51.91
C MET A 621 -5.66 0.46 -50.84
N VAL A 622 -6.59 1.41 -50.99
CA VAL A 622 -6.81 2.54 -50.07
C VAL A 622 -8.15 2.32 -49.37
N GLY A 623 -8.13 2.23 -48.05
CA GLY A 623 -9.29 1.80 -47.26
C GLY A 623 -8.95 1.45 -45.82
N ASN A 624 -9.94 0.87 -45.11
CA ASN A 624 -9.82 0.36 -43.75
C ASN A 624 -10.29 -1.10 -43.74
N TRP A 625 -9.52 -1.99 -43.11
CA TRP A 625 -9.83 -3.43 -42.99
C TRP A 625 -9.87 -3.87 -41.54
N GLU A 626 -10.70 -4.88 -41.23
CA GLU A 626 -10.90 -5.38 -39.87
C GLU A 626 -11.12 -6.91 -39.86
N ILE A 627 -10.31 -7.68 -39.10
CA ILE A 627 -10.49 -9.14 -38.91
C ILE A 627 -10.56 -9.53 -37.43
N ALA A 628 -11.22 -10.65 -37.12
CA ALA A 628 -11.20 -11.25 -35.78
C ALA A 628 -10.07 -12.28 -35.67
N GLN A 629 -9.32 -12.25 -34.55
CA GLN A 629 -8.23 -13.20 -34.30
C GLN A 629 -8.77 -14.59 -33.93
N THR A 630 -8.08 -15.66 -34.33
CA THR A 630 -8.47 -17.06 -34.06
C THR A 630 -7.35 -17.85 -33.35
N SER A 631 -7.72 -18.90 -32.59
CA SER A 631 -6.81 -19.67 -31.71
C SER A 631 -7.24 -21.12 -31.52
N ASP A 632 -6.27 -22.04 -31.37
CA ASP A 632 -6.46 -23.45 -30.99
C ASP A 632 -6.90 -23.66 -29.52
N ILE A 633 -6.89 -22.59 -28.72
CA ILE A 633 -7.08 -22.65 -27.26
C ILE A 633 -8.55 -22.40 -26.91
N SER A 634 -9.16 -23.32 -26.15
CA SER A 634 -10.56 -23.20 -25.73
C SER A 634 -10.79 -21.94 -24.89
N GLY A 635 -11.54 -20.99 -25.47
CA GLY A 635 -11.96 -19.76 -24.80
C GLY A 635 -10.95 -18.60 -24.80
N ASP A 636 -9.91 -18.64 -25.63
CA ASP A 636 -8.86 -17.60 -25.69
C ASP A 636 -9.42 -16.16 -25.80
N GLU A 637 -9.06 -15.29 -24.85
CA GLU A 637 -9.55 -13.91 -24.79
C GLU A 637 -8.98 -13.04 -25.91
N ARG A 638 -7.81 -13.41 -26.46
CA ARG A 638 -7.15 -12.67 -27.54
C ARG A 638 -7.97 -12.69 -28.84
N CYS A 639 -8.83 -13.69 -29.00
CA CYS A 639 -9.76 -13.80 -30.13
C CYS A 639 -10.95 -12.82 -30.06
N ARG A 640 -11.06 -12.02 -28.98
CA ARG A 640 -12.13 -11.02 -28.84
C ARG A 640 -11.84 -9.71 -29.56
N ASP A 641 -10.56 -9.36 -29.69
CA ASP A 641 -10.15 -8.09 -30.29
C ASP A 641 -10.11 -8.19 -31.82
N LYS A 642 -10.49 -7.09 -32.47
CA LYS A 642 -10.45 -6.97 -33.92
C LYS A 642 -9.19 -6.21 -34.37
N ILE A 643 -8.44 -6.79 -35.29
CA ILE A 643 -7.19 -6.24 -35.82
C ILE A 643 -7.52 -5.33 -37.01
N LYS A 644 -6.92 -4.13 -37.06
CA LYS A 644 -7.20 -3.11 -38.10
C LYS A 644 -5.96 -2.71 -38.89
N ALA A 645 -6.14 -2.50 -40.20
CA ALA A 645 -5.14 -1.92 -41.10
C ALA A 645 -5.77 -0.77 -41.92
N SER A 646 -4.99 0.26 -42.28
CA SER A 646 -5.49 1.38 -43.09
C SER A 646 -4.43 2.05 -43.95
N LEU A 647 -4.83 2.47 -45.14
CA LEU A 647 -4.01 3.30 -46.03
C LEU A 647 -4.87 4.40 -46.65
N SER A 648 -4.45 5.67 -46.50
CA SER A 648 -5.13 6.83 -47.09
C SER A 648 -4.40 7.38 -48.32
N LEU A 649 -5.14 8.12 -49.16
CA LEU A 649 -4.58 8.72 -50.36
C LEU A 649 -3.53 9.80 -50.05
N ALA A 650 -3.70 10.56 -48.97
CA ALA A 650 -2.72 11.56 -48.54
C ALA A 650 -1.39 10.92 -48.10
N GLN A 651 -1.47 9.79 -47.39
CA GLN A 651 -0.28 9.01 -47.01
C GLN A 651 0.43 8.45 -48.24
N ALA A 652 -0.31 7.91 -49.21
CA ALA A 652 0.25 7.45 -50.48
C ALA A 652 0.88 8.59 -51.30
N LYS A 653 0.37 9.83 -51.17
CA LYS A 653 0.92 11.03 -51.83
C LYS A 653 2.23 11.50 -51.24
N MET A 654 2.32 11.58 -49.92
CA MET A 654 3.59 11.90 -49.26
C MET A 654 4.64 10.82 -49.55
N ALA A 655 4.26 9.54 -49.51
CA ALA A 655 5.16 8.44 -49.86
C ALA A 655 5.68 8.50 -51.31
N PHE A 656 4.93 9.10 -52.23
CA PHE A 656 5.32 9.33 -53.63
C PHE A 656 6.26 10.53 -53.79
N ILE A 657 6.04 11.61 -53.04
CA ILE A 657 6.89 12.82 -53.09
C ILE A 657 8.22 12.56 -52.40
N ASP A 658 8.20 11.93 -51.23
CA ASP A 658 9.39 11.69 -50.39
C ASP A 658 10.35 10.65 -51.00
N SER A 659 9.92 9.87 -52.00
CA SER A 659 10.77 8.93 -52.72
C SER A 659 11.66 9.61 -53.78
N GLN A 660 11.38 10.87 -54.15
CA GLN A 660 12.09 11.56 -55.24
C GLN A 660 13.48 12.08 -54.81
N GLY A 661 14.40 12.22 -55.78
CA GLY A 661 15.74 12.77 -55.56
C GLY A 661 15.78 14.31 -55.41
N LEU A 662 16.68 14.82 -54.57
CA LEU A 662 16.83 16.27 -54.27
C LEU A 662 17.16 17.12 -55.51
N ASP A 663 17.86 16.53 -56.49
CA ASP A 663 18.26 17.20 -57.75
C ASP A 663 17.08 17.53 -58.68
N GLN A 664 15.94 16.86 -58.50
CA GLN A 664 14.73 17.14 -59.29
C GLN A 664 13.88 18.29 -58.71
N MET A 665 14.21 18.79 -57.51
CA MET A 665 13.51 19.92 -56.87
C MET A 665 14.25 21.27 -56.97
N SER A 666 15.47 21.30 -57.51
CA SER A 666 16.36 22.48 -57.48
C SER A 666 16.73 23.07 -58.84
N ALA A 667 16.16 22.60 -59.95
CA ALA A 667 16.41 23.17 -61.27
C ALA A 667 15.73 24.55 -61.41
N GLY A 668 16.37 25.61 -60.91
CA GLY A 668 15.80 26.94 -61.00
C GLY A 668 16.63 28.09 -60.43
N VAL A 669 17.96 28.09 -60.49
CA VAL A 669 18.74 29.36 -60.45
C VAL A 669 20.07 29.20 -61.20
N ASP A 670 20.04 29.39 -62.53
CA ASP A 670 21.21 29.94 -63.23
C ASP A 670 20.94 31.43 -63.46
N LYS A 671 21.74 32.27 -62.80
CA LYS A 671 21.79 33.71 -63.05
C LYS A 671 22.64 33.95 -64.29
N ASP A 672 22.01 34.02 -65.44
CA ASP A 672 22.58 34.78 -66.55
C ASP A 672 21.48 35.60 -67.25
N GLU A 673 21.34 36.83 -66.77
CA GLU A 673 20.52 37.87 -67.40
C GLU A 673 21.22 38.34 -68.67
N THR A 674 20.98 37.69 -69.80
CA THR A 674 20.99 38.36 -71.12
C THR A 674 20.48 37.42 -72.22
N LYS A 675 19.16 37.34 -72.38
CA LYS A 675 18.47 37.31 -73.69
C LYS A 675 16.96 37.24 -73.49
N LEU A 676 16.30 38.32 -73.89
CA LEU A 676 14.86 38.45 -74.02
C LEU A 676 14.37 37.51 -75.15
N GLY A 677 13.43 36.60 -74.88
CA GLY A 677 12.78 35.80 -75.91
C GLY A 677 11.87 34.66 -75.41
N THR A 678 10.59 34.98 -75.20
CA THR A 678 9.38 34.13 -75.38
C THR A 678 9.47 32.59 -75.24
N ALA A 679 8.90 32.01 -74.17
CA ALA A 679 8.14 30.74 -74.14
C ALA A 679 7.54 30.56 -72.72
N ALA A 680 6.22 30.73 -72.53
CA ALA A 680 5.18 29.70 -72.54
C ALA A 680 5.14 28.81 -71.27
N SER A 681 4.00 28.89 -70.57
CA SER A 681 3.60 28.09 -69.40
C SER A 681 3.68 26.58 -69.66
N GLY A 682 4.39 25.84 -68.81
CA GLY A 682 4.42 24.37 -68.82
C GLY A 682 5.00 23.85 -67.51
N SER A 683 4.36 22.84 -66.95
CA SER A 683 4.56 22.25 -65.62
C SER A 683 5.83 21.39 -65.50
N ASP A 684 6.69 21.68 -64.52
CA ASP A 684 7.70 20.72 -64.03
C ASP A 684 7.01 19.70 -63.08
N MET A 685 6.73 18.49 -63.57
CA MET A 685 5.90 17.46 -62.92
C MET A 685 6.74 16.36 -62.25
N THR A 686 6.41 16.04 -61.00
CA THR A 686 6.95 14.95 -60.16
C THR A 686 6.62 13.56 -60.75
N THR A 687 7.62 12.68 -60.97
CA THR A 687 7.46 11.32 -61.56
C THR A 687 8.20 10.25 -60.75
N LEU A 688 7.89 8.95 -60.94
CA LEU A 688 8.66 7.83 -60.34
C LEU A 688 9.31 6.95 -61.41
N ASP A 689 10.58 6.59 -61.19
CA ASP A 689 11.24 5.46 -61.84
C ASP A 689 10.97 4.11 -61.12
N TYR A 690 11.60 3.02 -61.58
CA TYR A 690 11.37 1.69 -61.01
C TYR A 690 11.87 1.54 -59.57
N ASP A 691 13.03 2.14 -59.23
CA ASP A 691 13.62 2.03 -57.90
C ASP A 691 12.88 2.94 -56.93
N GLU A 692 12.50 4.14 -57.37
CA GLU A 692 11.63 5.07 -56.65
C GLU A 692 10.24 4.46 -56.41
N MET A 693 9.68 3.72 -57.38
CA MET A 693 8.42 2.99 -57.19
C MET A 693 8.56 1.87 -56.14
N CYS A 694 9.66 1.12 -56.13
CA CYS A 694 9.90 0.10 -55.11
C CYS A 694 9.97 0.74 -53.70
N GLU A 695 10.60 1.90 -53.59
CA GLU A 695 10.63 2.67 -52.34
C GLU A 695 9.23 3.19 -51.95
N THR A 696 8.45 3.71 -52.91
CA THR A 696 7.06 4.15 -52.67
C THR A 696 6.18 2.98 -52.20
N ILE A 697 6.33 1.78 -52.77
CA ILE A 697 5.62 0.56 -52.34
C ILE A 697 6.03 0.16 -50.93
N ALA A 698 7.32 0.22 -50.60
CA ALA A 698 7.82 -0.08 -49.26
C ALA A 698 7.27 0.92 -48.21
N ARG A 699 7.30 2.22 -48.53
CA ARG A 699 6.69 3.28 -47.69
C ARG A 699 5.19 3.07 -47.49
N CYS A 700 4.46 2.71 -48.55
CA CYS A 700 3.04 2.39 -48.48
C CYS A 700 2.77 1.13 -47.63
N GLY A 701 3.57 0.07 -47.74
CA GLY A 701 3.37 -1.17 -46.98
C GLY A 701 3.66 -1.02 -45.50
N VAL A 702 4.76 -0.36 -45.14
CA VAL A 702 5.08 0.00 -43.75
C VAL A 702 4.01 0.91 -43.16
N GLY A 703 3.50 1.87 -43.96
CA GLY A 703 2.39 2.73 -43.56
C GLY A 703 1.07 1.97 -43.33
N LYS A 704 0.68 1.09 -44.27
CA LYS A 704 -0.61 0.38 -44.29
C LYS A 704 -0.79 -0.56 -43.10
N TYR A 705 0.27 -1.29 -42.76
CA TYR A 705 0.25 -2.31 -41.70
C TYR A 705 0.84 -1.84 -40.37
N LYS A 706 1.18 -0.55 -40.23
CA LYS A 706 1.78 0.03 -39.01
C LYS A 706 0.99 -0.26 -37.72
N SER A 707 -0.34 -0.39 -37.82
CA SER A 707 -1.22 -0.68 -36.69
C SER A 707 -1.31 -2.16 -36.32
N VAL A 708 -0.81 -3.07 -37.15
CA VAL A 708 -0.85 -4.52 -36.95
C VAL A 708 0.44 -4.97 -36.25
N ARG A 709 0.43 -4.96 -34.91
CA ARG A 709 1.63 -5.23 -34.09
C ARG A 709 2.24 -6.62 -34.29
N GLN A 710 1.44 -7.59 -34.75
CA GLN A 710 1.85 -8.97 -34.97
C GLN A 710 2.63 -9.15 -36.29
N MET A 711 2.65 -8.13 -37.15
CA MET A 711 3.39 -8.15 -38.43
C MET A 711 4.67 -7.32 -38.34
N SER A 712 5.77 -7.86 -38.86
CA SER A 712 7.01 -7.10 -39.06
C SER A 712 6.89 -6.13 -40.25
N ALA A 713 7.80 -5.13 -40.32
CA ALA A 713 7.87 -4.22 -41.46
C ALA A 713 8.05 -4.98 -42.79
N ALA A 714 8.90 -6.02 -42.81
CA ALA A 714 9.09 -6.91 -43.96
C ALA A 714 7.81 -7.67 -44.33
N GLN A 715 7.06 -8.20 -43.36
CA GLN A 715 5.76 -8.86 -43.59
C GLN A 715 4.70 -7.86 -44.10
N GLY A 716 4.74 -6.60 -43.67
CA GLY A 716 3.88 -5.52 -44.17
C GLY A 716 4.19 -5.12 -45.61
N VAL A 717 5.48 -5.04 -45.96
CA VAL A 717 5.93 -4.82 -47.35
C VAL A 717 5.56 -6.01 -48.23
N GLN A 718 5.77 -7.24 -47.75
CA GLN A 718 5.34 -8.47 -48.44
C GLN A 718 3.82 -8.48 -48.68
N GLY A 719 3.03 -8.16 -47.65
CA GLY A 719 1.58 -8.05 -47.76
C GLY A 719 1.15 -6.98 -48.76
N MET A 720 1.81 -5.81 -48.77
CA MET A 720 1.53 -4.75 -49.75
C MET A 720 1.84 -5.20 -51.18
N ILE A 721 2.96 -5.87 -51.40
CA ILE A 721 3.31 -6.42 -52.71
C ILE A 721 2.30 -7.47 -53.15
N GLN A 722 1.95 -8.42 -52.26
CA GLN A 722 0.98 -9.49 -52.53
C GLN A 722 -0.41 -8.93 -52.87
N ASN A 723 -0.83 -7.84 -52.23
CA ASN A 723 -2.06 -7.14 -52.58
C ASN A 723 -1.97 -6.45 -53.96
N ILE A 724 -0.86 -5.74 -54.25
CA ILE A 724 -0.64 -5.03 -55.53
C ILE A 724 -0.59 -5.99 -56.71
N ILE A 725 0.00 -7.17 -56.54
CA ILE A 725 0.06 -8.20 -57.61
C ILE A 725 -1.19 -9.08 -57.67
N GLY A 726 -2.08 -8.99 -56.67
CA GLY A 726 -3.33 -9.75 -56.58
C GLY A 726 -3.19 -11.21 -56.15
N GLU A 727 -2.16 -11.55 -55.37
CA GLU A 727 -1.93 -12.93 -54.87
C GLU A 727 -2.71 -13.28 -53.60
N LEU A 728 -2.90 -12.30 -52.71
CA LEU A 728 -3.73 -12.41 -51.51
C LEU A 728 -4.55 -11.11 -51.38
N ASN A 729 -5.72 -11.20 -50.77
CA ASN A 729 -6.46 -10.01 -50.34
C ASN A 729 -6.03 -9.57 -48.93
N GLU A 730 -6.42 -8.37 -48.51
CA GLU A 730 -6.00 -7.81 -47.23
C GLU A 730 -6.42 -8.65 -46.01
N GLU A 731 -7.58 -9.31 -46.07
CA GLU A 731 -8.10 -10.13 -44.95
C GLU A 731 -7.28 -11.43 -44.80
N GLU A 732 -6.88 -12.05 -45.91
CA GLU A 732 -6.04 -13.26 -45.94
C GLU A 732 -4.62 -12.99 -45.42
N VAL A 733 -4.03 -11.86 -45.83
CA VAL A 733 -2.72 -11.41 -45.34
C VAL A 733 -2.76 -11.22 -43.82
N MET A 734 -3.83 -10.61 -43.30
CA MET A 734 -4.00 -10.38 -41.88
C MET A 734 -4.29 -11.70 -41.13
N ALA A 735 -5.13 -12.59 -41.64
CA ALA A 735 -5.51 -13.84 -40.97
C ALA A 735 -4.33 -14.81 -40.81
N THR A 736 -3.53 -14.97 -41.88
CA THR A 736 -2.38 -15.88 -41.88
C THR A 736 -1.31 -15.48 -40.85
N ASN A 737 -1.07 -14.17 -40.71
CA ASN A 737 -0.04 -13.64 -39.82
C ASN A 737 -0.51 -13.46 -38.37
N THR A 738 -1.79 -13.75 -38.04
CA THR A 738 -2.36 -13.47 -36.71
C THR A 738 -2.95 -14.70 -35.99
N HIS A 739 -2.94 -15.90 -36.59
CA HIS A 739 -3.44 -17.15 -35.99
C HIS A 739 -2.57 -17.67 -34.82
N ILE A 740 -3.19 -18.18 -33.74
CA ILE A 740 -2.51 -18.69 -32.53
C ILE A 740 -2.58 -20.24 -32.45
N VAL A 741 -1.43 -20.91 -32.32
CA VAL A 741 -1.30 -22.39 -32.32
C VAL A 741 -0.92 -22.95 -30.93
N ALA A 742 -1.47 -24.10 -30.51
CA ALA A 742 -1.17 -24.74 -29.20
C ALA A 742 -1.04 -26.30 -29.23
N PRO A 743 0.10 -26.89 -28.84
CA PRO A 743 0.31 -28.35 -28.81
C PRO A 743 -0.30 -29.06 -27.58
N ARG A 744 -0.77 -30.32 -27.74
CA ARG A 744 -1.42 -31.16 -26.69
C ARG A 744 -0.45 -32.08 -25.93
N PHE A 745 -0.84 -32.54 -24.73
CA PHE A 745 -0.05 -33.46 -23.89
C PHE A 745 -0.30 -34.94 -24.24
N ASP A 746 0.77 -35.70 -24.56
CA ASP A 746 0.70 -37.13 -24.86
C ASP A 746 0.97 -38.01 -23.61
N VAL A 747 -0.12 -38.51 -23.00
CA VAL A 747 -0.09 -39.29 -21.75
C VAL A 747 0.62 -40.64 -21.94
N ARG A 748 0.51 -41.27 -23.12
CA ARG A 748 1.09 -42.60 -23.37
C ARG A 748 2.61 -42.57 -23.44
N ARG A 749 3.17 -41.42 -23.84
CA ARG A 749 4.62 -41.22 -23.96
C ARG A 749 5.25 -40.59 -22.74
N ASN A 750 4.50 -39.79 -21.97
CA ASN A 750 5.08 -38.88 -20.97
C ASN A 750 4.68 -39.16 -19.51
N SER A 751 3.79 -40.12 -19.21
CA SER A 751 3.37 -40.44 -17.82
C SER A 751 4.26 -41.51 -17.17
N MET A 752 4.64 -41.32 -15.89
CA MET A 752 5.57 -42.19 -15.12
C MET A 752 5.05 -42.45 -13.69
N PRO A 753 5.42 -43.59 -13.03
CA PRO A 753 5.11 -43.83 -11.61
C PRO A 753 5.80 -42.82 -10.68
N ILE A 754 5.10 -42.36 -9.64
CA ILE A 754 5.63 -41.43 -8.63
C ILE A 754 6.35 -42.23 -7.52
N GLU A 755 7.29 -41.60 -6.81
CA GLU A 755 8.00 -42.18 -5.66
C GLU A 755 7.01 -42.73 -4.61
N GLY A 756 7.16 -44.01 -4.25
CA GLY A 756 6.24 -44.71 -3.32
C GLY A 756 4.96 -45.28 -3.96
N GLN A 757 4.66 -44.99 -5.24
CA GLN A 757 3.50 -45.56 -5.94
C GLN A 757 3.81 -46.97 -6.46
N THR A 758 2.95 -47.95 -6.15
CA THR A 758 3.11 -49.30 -6.69
C THR A 758 2.78 -49.36 -8.19
N MET A 759 3.38 -50.28 -8.94
CA MET A 759 3.07 -50.50 -10.36
C MET A 759 1.62 -50.96 -10.61
N LYS A 760 0.93 -51.45 -9.57
CA LYS A 760 -0.49 -51.78 -9.63
C LYS A 760 -1.32 -50.49 -9.58
N ASP A 761 -0.99 -49.59 -8.67
CA ASP A 761 -1.71 -48.30 -8.50
C ASP A 761 -1.50 -47.36 -9.69
N HIS A 762 -0.30 -47.34 -10.27
CA HIS A 762 -0.03 -46.52 -11.46
C HIS A 762 -0.82 -47.00 -12.69
N ARG A 763 -0.98 -48.33 -12.87
CA ARG A 763 -1.83 -48.87 -13.95
C ARG A 763 -3.30 -48.53 -13.74
N MET A 764 -3.77 -48.57 -12.50
CA MET A 764 -5.14 -48.18 -12.15
C MET A 764 -5.39 -46.68 -12.43
N TRP A 765 -4.40 -45.83 -12.15
CA TRP A 765 -4.45 -44.40 -12.48
C TRP A 765 -4.57 -44.15 -13.99
N LEU A 766 -3.77 -44.81 -14.83
CA LEU A 766 -3.80 -44.60 -16.29
C LEU A 766 -5.13 -45.00 -16.93
N GLU A 767 -5.74 -46.09 -16.46
CA GLU A 767 -7.08 -46.51 -16.90
C GLU A 767 -8.16 -45.52 -16.48
N CYS A 768 -8.02 -44.93 -15.29
CA CYS A 768 -8.91 -43.89 -14.79
C CYS A 768 -8.77 -42.59 -15.62
N TRP A 769 -7.54 -42.10 -15.83
CA TRP A 769 -7.28 -40.87 -16.58
C TRP A 769 -7.79 -40.91 -18.02
N LYS A 770 -7.66 -42.07 -18.69
CA LYS A 770 -8.13 -42.25 -20.07
C LYS A 770 -9.64 -41.99 -20.24
N ARG A 771 -10.42 -42.14 -19.17
CA ARG A 771 -11.89 -41.98 -19.16
C ARG A 771 -12.36 -40.62 -18.65
N ILE A 772 -11.45 -39.73 -18.23
CA ILE A 772 -11.79 -38.40 -17.73
C ILE A 772 -11.93 -37.43 -18.91
N GLU A 773 -13.12 -36.85 -19.12
CA GLU A 773 -13.38 -35.86 -20.18
C GLU A 773 -13.31 -34.41 -19.66
N LEU A 774 -12.41 -33.58 -20.22
CA LEU A 774 -12.17 -32.18 -19.77
C LEU A 774 -11.89 -31.15 -20.90
N HIS A 775 -12.16 -31.46 -22.17
CA HIS A 775 -11.82 -30.59 -23.30
C HIS A 775 -12.66 -29.30 -23.37
N ASP A 776 -13.81 -29.29 -22.70
CA ASP A 776 -14.73 -28.15 -22.57
C ASP A 776 -14.29 -27.13 -21.50
N VAL A 777 -13.23 -27.45 -20.75
CA VAL A 777 -12.72 -26.59 -19.67
C VAL A 777 -11.79 -25.51 -20.25
N TYR A 778 -11.94 -24.29 -19.74
CA TYR A 778 -11.27 -23.08 -20.24
C TYR A 778 -9.73 -23.21 -20.29
N TYR A 779 -9.09 -22.70 -21.33
CA TYR A 779 -7.64 -22.81 -21.62
C TYR A 779 -7.10 -24.21 -21.89
N PHE A 780 -7.95 -25.19 -22.16
CA PHE A 780 -7.49 -26.46 -22.72
C PHE A 780 -6.80 -26.25 -24.08
N PRO A 781 -5.66 -26.90 -24.39
CA PRO A 781 -4.94 -27.96 -23.65
C PRO A 781 -3.79 -27.47 -22.74
N LEU A 782 -3.64 -26.16 -22.49
CA LEU A 782 -2.43 -25.59 -21.86
C LEU A 782 -2.09 -26.17 -20.48
N TRP A 783 -3.09 -26.58 -19.71
CA TRP A 783 -2.94 -27.09 -18.35
C TRP A 783 -3.03 -28.62 -18.22
N GLU A 784 -3.23 -29.34 -19.32
CA GLU A 784 -3.55 -30.79 -19.34
C GLU A 784 -2.55 -31.63 -18.51
N LYS A 785 -1.25 -31.36 -18.67
CA LYS A 785 -0.18 -32.00 -17.88
C LYS A 785 -0.28 -31.70 -16.38
N GLY A 786 -0.52 -30.45 -16.00
CA GLY A 786 -0.55 -30.03 -14.60
C GLY A 786 -1.68 -30.68 -13.82
N VAL A 787 -2.86 -30.81 -14.43
CA VAL A 787 -4.00 -31.50 -13.80
C VAL A 787 -3.77 -33.00 -13.69
N HIS A 788 -3.16 -33.64 -14.69
CA HIS A 788 -2.75 -35.04 -14.63
C HIS A 788 -1.85 -35.30 -13.41
N ASP A 789 -0.78 -34.51 -13.25
CA ASP A 789 0.23 -34.72 -12.21
C ASP A 789 -0.35 -34.50 -10.79
N VAL A 790 -1.23 -33.51 -10.63
CA VAL A 790 -1.92 -33.21 -9.35
C VAL A 790 -2.86 -34.34 -8.95
N LEU A 791 -3.64 -34.87 -9.88
CA LEU A 791 -4.56 -35.97 -9.59
C LEU A 791 -3.83 -37.28 -9.33
N GLN A 792 -2.77 -37.60 -10.08
CA GLN A 792 -1.96 -38.80 -9.84
C GLN A 792 -1.38 -38.83 -8.42
N SER A 793 -0.87 -37.69 -7.95
CA SER A 793 -0.26 -37.55 -6.62
C SER A 793 -1.27 -37.76 -5.48
N ASN A 794 -2.54 -37.44 -5.70
CA ASN A 794 -3.61 -37.54 -4.69
C ASN A 794 -4.53 -38.75 -4.87
N PHE A 795 -4.29 -39.57 -5.91
CA PHE A 795 -5.17 -40.66 -6.30
C PHE A 795 -5.49 -41.65 -5.15
N PRO A 796 -4.52 -42.12 -4.32
CA PRO A 796 -4.82 -43.04 -3.21
C PRO A 796 -5.70 -42.44 -2.10
N ILE A 797 -5.62 -41.13 -1.89
CA ILE A 797 -6.45 -40.41 -0.90
C ILE A 797 -7.86 -40.22 -1.47
N LEU A 798 -7.97 -39.83 -2.74
CA LEU A 798 -9.25 -39.62 -3.41
C LEU A 798 -10.06 -40.91 -3.51
N VAL A 799 -9.41 -42.06 -3.70
CA VAL A 799 -10.06 -43.37 -3.63
C VAL A 799 -10.62 -43.63 -2.23
N ARG A 800 -9.86 -43.38 -1.16
CA ARG A 800 -10.32 -43.57 0.24
C ARG A 800 -11.48 -42.65 0.63
N ILE A 801 -11.49 -41.42 0.11
CA ILE A 801 -12.60 -40.48 0.27
C ILE A 801 -13.83 -41.04 -0.43
N PHE A 802 -13.71 -41.38 -1.71
CA PHE A 802 -14.81 -41.96 -2.49
C PHE A 802 -15.40 -43.20 -1.79
N SER A 803 -14.56 -44.12 -1.33
CA SER A 803 -15.00 -45.33 -0.59
C SER A 803 -15.65 -45.07 0.77
N HIS A 804 -15.38 -43.95 1.44
CA HIS A 804 -16.07 -43.59 2.69
C HIS A 804 -17.52 -43.19 2.42
N TYR A 805 -17.73 -42.41 1.36
CA TYR A 805 -19.05 -41.84 1.04
C TYR A 805 -19.96 -42.81 0.31
N CYS A 806 -19.43 -43.80 -0.41
CA CYS A 806 -20.22 -44.91 -1.00
C CYS A 806 -20.77 -45.93 0.02
N LYS A 807 -20.66 -45.67 1.34
CA LYS A 807 -21.13 -46.55 2.43
C LYS A 807 -22.34 -45.94 3.18
N GLY A 808 -23.08 -45.03 2.53
CA GLY A 808 -24.12 -44.19 3.13
C GLY A 808 -25.38 -44.93 3.61
N VAL A 809 -26.15 -44.25 4.47
CA VAL A 809 -27.17 -44.77 5.42
C VAL A 809 -28.52 -45.18 4.78
N SER A 810 -28.70 -45.09 3.46
CA SER A 810 -29.96 -45.41 2.79
C SER A 810 -29.95 -46.79 2.13
N GLY A 811 -30.44 -47.79 2.86
CA GLY A 811 -30.92 -49.06 2.29
C GLY A 811 -29.95 -49.78 1.36
N VAL A 812 -28.85 -50.30 1.92
CA VAL A 812 -27.92 -51.15 1.15
C VAL A 812 -28.54 -52.54 0.99
N ASP A 813 -29.23 -52.76 -0.12
CA ASP A 813 -29.85 -54.06 -0.45
C ASP A 813 -28.87 -55.01 -1.16
N SER A 814 -27.67 -54.56 -1.57
CA SER A 814 -26.65 -55.41 -2.20
C SER A 814 -25.20 -54.89 -2.10
N ALA A 815 -24.21 -55.81 -2.20
CA ALA A 815 -22.79 -55.47 -2.22
C ALA A 815 -22.32 -54.72 -3.50
N SER A 816 -23.13 -54.72 -4.57
CA SER A 816 -22.84 -53.97 -5.80
C SER A 816 -23.16 -52.48 -5.69
N ASP A 817 -24.08 -52.09 -4.80
CA ASP A 817 -24.45 -50.69 -4.57
C ASP A 817 -23.38 -49.91 -3.77
N ALA A 818 -22.42 -50.61 -3.15
CA ALA A 818 -21.36 -50.01 -2.32
C ALA A 818 -20.16 -49.42 -3.11
N LEU A 819 -20.23 -49.33 -4.45
CA LEU A 819 -19.13 -48.90 -5.34
C LEU A 819 -19.44 -47.69 -6.24
N GLU A 820 -20.64 -47.13 -6.14
CA GLU A 820 -21.08 -45.93 -6.87
C GLU A 820 -21.56 -44.90 -5.85
N MET A 821 -21.39 -43.60 -6.14
CA MET A 821 -21.79 -42.54 -5.23
C MET A 821 -23.08 -41.86 -5.70
N GLU A 822 -24.13 -41.90 -4.91
CA GLU A 822 -25.41 -41.26 -5.22
C GLU A 822 -25.36 -39.74 -5.04
N LEU A 823 -26.37 -39.02 -5.55
CA LEU A 823 -26.44 -37.57 -5.45
C LEU A 823 -26.54 -37.10 -3.98
N GLU A 824 -27.24 -37.85 -3.14
CA GLU A 824 -27.37 -37.64 -1.70
C GLU A 824 -26.03 -37.83 -0.97
N GLU A 825 -25.28 -38.89 -1.30
CA GLU A 825 -23.94 -39.13 -0.75
C GLU A 825 -22.94 -38.07 -1.23
N PHE A 826 -23.06 -37.63 -2.48
CA PHE A 826 -22.28 -36.51 -3.01
C PHE A 826 -22.60 -35.18 -2.32
N HIS A 827 -23.86 -34.97 -1.92
CA HIS A 827 -24.26 -33.79 -1.13
C HIS A 827 -23.66 -33.82 0.27
N ASP A 828 -23.65 -34.98 0.93
CA ASP A 828 -23.00 -35.16 2.22
C ASP A 828 -21.48 -34.96 2.12
N PHE A 829 -20.84 -35.49 1.07
CA PHE A 829 -19.45 -35.18 0.74
C PHE A 829 -19.21 -33.68 0.56
N ILE A 830 -20.03 -32.96 -0.20
CA ILE A 830 -19.89 -31.52 -0.44
C ILE A 830 -19.97 -30.73 0.87
N LYS A 831 -20.91 -31.08 1.74
CA LYS A 831 -21.11 -30.43 3.04
C LYS A 831 -19.94 -30.69 3.98
N GLU A 832 -19.55 -31.95 4.14
CA GLU A 832 -18.49 -32.34 5.06
C GLU A 832 -17.11 -31.87 4.58
N ALA A 833 -16.82 -31.96 3.28
CA ALA A 833 -15.61 -31.42 2.67
C ALA A 833 -15.59 -29.88 2.62
N LYS A 834 -16.67 -29.19 3.02
CA LYS A 834 -16.82 -27.72 3.00
C LYS A 834 -16.53 -27.12 1.62
N LEU A 835 -17.03 -27.76 0.58
CA LEU A 835 -16.81 -27.33 -0.80
C LEU A 835 -17.63 -26.08 -1.16
N GLU A 836 -18.79 -25.89 -0.51
CA GLU A 836 -19.67 -24.74 -0.76
C GLU A 836 -19.01 -23.40 -0.40
N THR A 837 -19.32 -22.39 -1.21
CA THR A 837 -18.94 -20.99 -0.98
C THR A 837 -20.16 -20.11 -1.15
N ARG A 838 -20.06 -18.84 -0.76
CA ARG A 838 -21.17 -17.87 -0.95
C ARG A 838 -21.64 -17.74 -2.41
N MET A 839 -20.77 -18.06 -3.38
CA MET A 839 -21.03 -17.90 -4.81
C MET A 839 -21.22 -19.24 -5.53
N ILE A 840 -20.67 -20.33 -5.00
CA ILE A 840 -20.79 -21.70 -5.55
C ILE A 840 -21.48 -22.56 -4.49
N ASN A 841 -22.77 -22.82 -4.67
CA ASN A 841 -23.61 -23.64 -3.79
C ASN A 841 -23.87 -25.03 -4.40
N PHE A 842 -24.54 -25.90 -3.65
CA PHE A 842 -24.89 -27.25 -4.11
C PHE A 842 -25.64 -27.27 -5.45
N THR A 843 -26.50 -26.28 -5.75
CA THR A 843 -27.21 -26.20 -7.04
C THR A 843 -26.25 -26.05 -8.24
N VAL A 844 -25.17 -25.30 -8.09
CA VAL A 844 -24.14 -25.20 -9.14
C VAL A 844 -23.38 -26.53 -9.26
N MET A 845 -23.08 -27.17 -8.13
CA MET A 845 -22.36 -28.45 -8.10
C MET A 845 -23.20 -29.62 -8.61
N SER A 846 -24.53 -29.61 -8.43
CA SER A 846 -25.44 -30.60 -9.00
C SER A 846 -25.53 -30.50 -10.52
N ASN A 847 -25.39 -29.29 -11.09
CA ASN A 847 -25.27 -29.13 -12.55
C ASN A 847 -23.94 -29.70 -13.07
N ILE A 848 -22.86 -29.59 -12.29
CA ILE A 848 -21.57 -30.21 -12.63
C ILE A 848 -21.67 -31.73 -12.54
N PHE A 849 -22.32 -32.25 -11.50
CA PHE A 849 -22.63 -33.67 -11.35
C PHE A 849 -23.36 -34.20 -12.58
N ALA A 850 -24.45 -33.55 -12.99
CA ALA A 850 -25.21 -33.94 -14.17
C ALA A 850 -24.39 -33.87 -15.47
N LYS A 851 -23.51 -32.87 -15.60
CA LYS A 851 -22.64 -32.71 -16.77
C LYS A 851 -21.51 -33.74 -16.83
N ALA A 852 -20.98 -34.15 -15.68
CA ALA A 852 -19.97 -35.20 -15.61
C ALA A 852 -20.53 -36.59 -15.93
N ASN A 853 -21.81 -36.80 -15.64
CA ASN A 853 -22.55 -38.05 -15.90
C ASN A 853 -23.10 -38.16 -17.35
N ALA A 854 -23.30 -37.02 -18.04
CA ALA A 854 -23.74 -37.03 -19.44
C ALA A 854 -22.58 -37.35 -20.42
N GLU A 855 -22.36 -38.63 -20.70
CA GLU A 855 -21.39 -39.09 -21.74
C GLU A 855 -21.73 -38.52 -23.14
N ASN A 856 -20.68 -38.21 -23.94
CA ASN A 856 -20.64 -37.73 -25.36
C ASN A 856 -20.33 -36.24 -25.61
N GLN A 857 -19.19 -35.70 -25.15
CA GLN A 857 -18.69 -34.41 -25.69
C GLN A 857 -17.53 -34.53 -26.69
N ASN A 858 -16.85 -35.68 -26.74
CA ASN A 858 -15.64 -35.84 -27.56
C ASN A 858 -15.89 -35.79 -29.09
N GLU A 859 -17.02 -36.33 -29.58
CA GLU A 859 -17.37 -36.31 -31.02
C GLU A 859 -17.72 -34.89 -31.53
N ALA A 860 -18.35 -34.06 -30.70
CA ALA A 860 -18.76 -32.69 -31.06
C ALA A 860 -17.58 -31.70 -31.16
N TYR A 861 -16.45 -31.99 -30.53
CA TYR A 861 -15.21 -31.20 -30.65
C TYR A 861 -14.47 -31.52 -31.96
N GLU A 862 -14.37 -32.80 -32.33
CA GLU A 862 -13.73 -33.20 -33.60
C GLU A 862 -14.50 -32.71 -34.83
N GLN A 863 -15.84 -32.64 -34.72
CA GLN A 863 -16.71 -32.16 -35.79
C GLN A 863 -16.51 -30.66 -36.08
N ARG A 864 -16.40 -29.81 -35.05
CA ARG A 864 -16.09 -28.38 -35.19
C ARG A 864 -14.73 -28.10 -35.82
N ARG A 865 -13.72 -28.93 -35.51
CA ARG A 865 -12.40 -28.84 -36.14
C ARG A 865 -12.45 -29.18 -37.64
N ASN A 866 -13.28 -30.15 -38.03
CA ASN A 866 -13.44 -30.56 -39.42
C ASN A 866 -14.27 -29.57 -40.25
N GLU A 867 -15.29 -28.93 -39.66
CA GLU A 867 -16.14 -27.92 -40.33
C GLU A 867 -15.36 -26.65 -40.71
N MET A 868 -14.42 -26.20 -39.86
CA MET A 868 -13.52 -25.07 -40.16
C MET A 868 -12.58 -25.32 -41.34
N ARG A 869 -12.19 -26.57 -41.58
CA ARG A 869 -11.33 -26.94 -42.71
C ARG A 869 -12.10 -26.89 -44.04
N ASN A 870 -13.43 -26.99 -44.00
CA ASN A 870 -14.30 -26.99 -45.18
C ASN A 870 -14.84 -25.58 -45.52
N SER A 871 -15.06 -24.69 -44.54
CA SER A 871 -15.62 -23.34 -44.80
C SER A 871 -14.71 -22.44 -45.65
N VAL A 872 -13.39 -22.63 -45.57
CA VAL A 872 -12.39 -21.87 -46.35
C VAL A 872 -12.39 -22.25 -47.83
N VAL A 873 -12.67 -23.51 -48.16
CA VAL A 873 -12.77 -23.97 -49.57
C VAL A 873 -14.08 -23.49 -50.21
N GLN A 874 -15.14 -23.36 -49.41
CA GLN A 874 -16.48 -23.04 -49.88
C GLN A 874 -16.67 -21.53 -50.12
N GLY A 875 -16.07 -20.66 -49.30
CA GLY A 875 -16.11 -19.20 -49.49
C GLY A 875 -15.45 -18.70 -50.78
N GLY A 876 -14.36 -19.35 -51.21
CA GLY A 876 -13.70 -19.05 -52.49
C GLY A 876 -14.51 -19.48 -53.70
N LEU A 877 -15.23 -20.61 -53.61
CA LEU A 877 -16.13 -21.10 -54.67
C LEU A 877 -17.43 -20.27 -54.76
N GLU A 878 -17.95 -19.81 -53.62
CA GLU A 878 -19.17 -19.01 -53.54
C GLU A 878 -18.98 -17.57 -54.03
N GLN A 879 -17.81 -16.94 -53.82
CA GLN A 879 -17.52 -15.62 -54.39
C GLN A 879 -17.39 -15.66 -55.92
N ILE A 880 -16.78 -16.71 -56.49
CA ILE A 880 -16.71 -16.91 -57.95
C ILE A 880 -18.11 -17.13 -58.54
N ALA A 881 -19.01 -17.80 -57.81
CA ALA A 881 -20.41 -17.98 -58.20
C ALA A 881 -21.23 -16.68 -58.05
N ALA A 882 -21.00 -15.91 -56.98
CA ALA A 882 -21.69 -14.66 -56.70
C ALA A 882 -21.35 -13.55 -57.71
N ASP A 883 -20.10 -13.46 -58.17
CA ASP A 883 -19.70 -12.49 -59.21
C ASP A 883 -20.26 -12.85 -60.61
N ARG A 884 -20.50 -14.14 -60.88
CA ARG A 884 -21.27 -14.58 -62.07
C ARG A 884 -22.75 -14.20 -61.95
N ALA A 885 -23.34 -14.29 -60.75
CA ALA A 885 -24.73 -13.93 -60.50
C ALA A 885 -24.97 -12.40 -60.48
N ARG A 886 -24.01 -11.61 -59.99
CA ARG A 886 -24.11 -10.14 -59.86
C ARG A 886 -24.13 -9.40 -61.20
N LYS A 887 -23.60 -10.00 -62.27
CA LYS A 887 -23.73 -9.47 -63.65
C LYS A 887 -25.14 -9.67 -64.25
N ALA A 888 -26.00 -10.49 -63.63
CA ALA A 888 -27.28 -10.89 -64.21
C ALA A 888 -28.52 -10.15 -63.64
N ALA A 889 -28.42 -9.38 -62.55
CA ALA A 889 -29.60 -8.82 -61.88
C ALA A 889 -29.52 -7.31 -61.65
N LEU A 890 -29.88 -6.55 -62.69
CA LEU A 890 -30.27 -5.14 -62.61
C LEU A 890 -31.79 -5.07 -62.78
N ARG A 891 -32.57 -4.86 -61.70
CA ARG A 891 -33.84 -4.09 -61.67
C ARG A 891 -34.55 -4.14 -60.30
N VAL A 892 -34.52 -2.97 -59.64
CA VAL A 892 -35.61 -2.28 -58.92
C VAL A 892 -36.04 -2.79 -57.52
N PRO A 893 -36.42 -1.88 -56.58
CA PRO A 893 -36.18 -1.99 -55.15
C PRO A 893 -37.47 -2.08 -54.30
N VAL A 894 -37.35 -2.47 -53.03
CA VAL A 894 -38.34 -2.16 -51.98
C VAL A 894 -37.65 -1.91 -50.63
N SER A 895 -38.00 -0.77 -50.02
CA SER A 895 -37.64 -0.27 -48.69
C SER A 895 -38.78 -0.52 -47.66
N PRO A 896 -38.74 -0.01 -46.41
CA PRO A 896 -38.12 -0.61 -45.23
C PRO A 896 -39.13 -0.88 -44.08
N LYS A 897 -38.79 -1.71 -43.09
CA LYS A 897 -39.41 -1.64 -41.75
C LYS A 897 -38.36 -1.66 -40.65
N LYS A 898 -38.68 -0.88 -39.63
CA LYS A 898 -37.83 -0.32 -38.58
C LYS A 898 -38.14 -1.03 -37.27
N GLY A 899 -37.11 -1.34 -36.49
CA GLY A 899 -37.18 -1.47 -35.03
C GLY A 899 -37.02 -2.90 -34.48
N ALA A 900 -35.84 -3.19 -33.96
CA ALA A 900 -35.58 -3.76 -32.63
C ALA A 900 -34.07 -3.99 -32.49
N PHE A 901 -33.45 -3.41 -31.46
CA PHE A 901 -32.09 -3.75 -31.04
C PHE A 901 -32.09 -5.20 -30.53
N PRO A 902 -31.17 -6.09 -30.95
CA PRO A 902 -31.01 -7.39 -30.32
C PRO A 902 -30.04 -7.27 -29.14
N ASP A 903 -30.56 -7.50 -27.93
CA ASP A 903 -29.78 -7.96 -26.78
C ASP A 903 -29.21 -9.35 -27.09
N VAL A 904 -27.90 -9.50 -26.91
CA VAL A 904 -27.15 -10.72 -27.19
C VAL A 904 -27.00 -11.51 -25.89
N ASP A 905 -27.93 -12.41 -25.62
CA ASP A 905 -27.76 -13.43 -24.58
C ASP A 905 -26.86 -14.55 -25.11
N ARG A 906 -25.61 -14.58 -24.64
CA ARG A 906 -24.53 -15.45 -25.13
C ARG A 906 -24.54 -16.87 -24.53
N PHE A 907 -25.65 -17.34 -23.97
CA PHE A 907 -25.77 -18.70 -23.40
C PHE A 907 -27.18 -19.28 -23.50
N ALA A 908 -27.80 -19.24 -24.68
CA ALA A 908 -28.95 -20.10 -24.95
C ALA A 908 -28.45 -21.53 -25.27
N PRO A 909 -29.02 -22.59 -24.67
CA PRO A 909 -28.76 -23.96 -25.11
C PRO A 909 -29.37 -24.13 -26.51
N GLU A 910 -28.54 -24.45 -27.50
CA GLU A 910 -29.02 -24.98 -28.78
C GLU A 910 -29.70 -26.33 -28.51
N TYR A 911 -31.03 -26.36 -28.58
CA TYR A 911 -31.77 -27.62 -28.62
C TYR A 911 -31.61 -28.24 -30.03
N PRO A 912 -31.34 -29.55 -30.15
CA PRO A 912 -31.34 -30.21 -31.44
C PRO A 912 -32.77 -30.23 -32.02
N GLU A 913 -32.88 -30.06 -33.33
CA GLU A 913 -34.16 -30.18 -34.04
C GLU A 913 -34.83 -31.54 -33.78
N PRO A 914 -36.18 -31.61 -33.78
CA PRO A 914 -36.92 -32.82 -33.46
C PRO A 914 -36.67 -33.92 -34.52
N GLY A 915 -35.78 -34.86 -34.22
CA GLY A 915 -35.50 -35.99 -35.10
C GLY A 915 -34.28 -36.86 -34.76
N SER A 916 -33.40 -36.46 -33.85
CA SER A 916 -32.20 -37.26 -33.51
C SER A 916 -32.39 -38.13 -32.27
N HIS A 917 -31.70 -39.29 -32.27
CA HIS A 917 -31.89 -40.43 -31.38
C HIS A 917 -31.95 -40.09 -29.87
N LYS A 918 -32.87 -40.75 -29.15
CA LYS A 918 -33.03 -40.64 -27.69
C LYS A 918 -31.70 -40.91 -26.96
N ALA A 919 -31.13 -39.89 -26.33
CA ALA A 919 -30.09 -40.06 -25.31
C ALA A 919 -30.64 -40.94 -24.17
N ARG A 920 -29.84 -41.90 -23.70
CA ARG A 920 -30.15 -42.67 -22.48
C ARG A 920 -30.33 -41.68 -21.32
N LYS A 921 -31.31 -41.93 -20.44
CA LYS A 921 -31.42 -41.16 -19.18
C LYS A 921 -30.10 -41.33 -18.40
N PRO A 922 -29.53 -40.26 -17.84
CA PRO A 922 -28.40 -40.35 -16.91
C PRO A 922 -28.83 -41.26 -15.74
N ASP A 923 -27.99 -42.21 -15.33
CA ASP A 923 -28.17 -42.81 -14.00
C ASP A 923 -27.77 -41.74 -12.97
N ASN A 924 -28.36 -41.69 -11.79
CA ASN A 924 -28.06 -40.63 -10.81
C ASN A 924 -26.87 -40.98 -9.91
N ARG A 925 -25.87 -41.69 -10.43
CA ARG A 925 -24.73 -42.20 -9.66
C ARG A 925 -23.41 -41.80 -10.32
N LEU A 926 -22.38 -41.54 -9.51
CA LEU A 926 -21.04 -41.23 -10.00
C LEU A 926 -20.12 -42.43 -9.80
N THR A 927 -19.43 -42.77 -10.87
CA THR A 927 -18.22 -43.60 -10.83
C THR A 927 -17.02 -42.78 -10.36
N LEU A 928 -15.93 -43.45 -9.96
CA LEU A 928 -14.68 -42.79 -9.55
C LEU A 928 -14.15 -41.81 -10.63
N THR A 929 -14.28 -42.14 -11.91
CA THR A 929 -13.81 -41.28 -13.02
C THR A 929 -14.61 -39.99 -13.14
N GLU A 930 -15.94 -40.08 -12.97
CA GLU A 930 -16.83 -38.91 -13.04
C GLU A 930 -16.69 -38.05 -11.79
N PHE A 931 -16.47 -38.67 -10.62
CA PHE A 931 -16.12 -37.97 -9.39
C PHE A 931 -14.86 -37.11 -9.55
N LEU A 932 -13.79 -37.66 -10.13
CA LEU A 932 -12.56 -36.90 -10.41
C LEU A 932 -12.81 -35.76 -11.41
N ALA A 933 -13.63 -35.99 -12.44
CA ALA A 933 -14.01 -34.97 -13.40
C ALA A 933 -14.84 -33.83 -12.76
N CYS A 934 -15.72 -34.15 -11.81
CA CYS A 934 -16.44 -33.20 -10.96
C CYS A 934 -15.48 -32.34 -10.14
N LEU A 935 -14.50 -32.96 -9.46
CA LEU A 935 -13.52 -32.22 -8.66
C LEU A 935 -12.72 -31.21 -9.49
N VAL A 936 -12.32 -31.55 -10.72
CA VAL A 936 -11.62 -30.61 -11.61
C VAL A 936 -12.51 -29.41 -11.95
N ARG A 937 -13.77 -29.63 -12.35
CA ARG A 937 -14.70 -28.55 -12.70
C ARG A 937 -15.08 -27.68 -11.49
N ILE A 938 -15.29 -28.29 -10.33
CA ILE A 938 -15.58 -27.59 -9.07
C ILE A 938 -14.38 -26.73 -8.68
N SER A 939 -13.15 -27.24 -8.79
CA SER A 939 -11.94 -26.48 -8.45
C SER A 939 -11.79 -25.21 -9.27
N PHE A 940 -12.12 -25.27 -10.57
CA PHE A 940 -12.07 -24.11 -11.45
C PHE A 940 -13.06 -23.02 -11.04
N LEU A 941 -14.33 -23.39 -10.87
CA LEU A 941 -15.40 -22.44 -10.53
C LEU A 941 -15.24 -21.89 -9.12
N ARG A 942 -14.74 -22.71 -8.18
CA ARG A 942 -14.49 -22.29 -6.80
C ARG A 942 -13.39 -21.23 -6.72
N ALA A 943 -12.32 -21.37 -7.50
CA ALA A 943 -11.26 -20.36 -7.58
C ALA A 943 -11.66 -19.14 -8.41
N ASN A 944 -12.59 -19.30 -9.36
CA ASN A 944 -13.04 -18.26 -10.28
C ASN A 944 -14.59 -18.10 -10.25
N PRO A 945 -15.20 -17.68 -9.13
CA PRO A 945 -16.66 -17.71 -8.95
C PRO A 945 -17.43 -16.69 -9.81
N LYS A 946 -16.74 -15.67 -10.32
CA LYS A 946 -17.28 -14.65 -11.24
C LYS A 946 -16.92 -14.94 -12.70
N PHE A 947 -16.41 -16.13 -12.99
CA PHE A 947 -16.11 -16.54 -14.35
C PHE A 947 -17.40 -16.52 -15.19
N GLY A 948 -17.37 -15.86 -16.35
CA GLY A 948 -18.53 -15.68 -17.22
C GLY A 948 -19.35 -14.40 -17.00
N GLN A 949 -19.06 -13.59 -15.97
CA GLN A 949 -19.71 -12.30 -15.74
C GLN A 949 -19.05 -11.18 -16.58
N TYR A 950 -19.87 -10.38 -17.29
CA TYR A 950 -19.42 -9.38 -18.27
C TYR A 950 -18.56 -8.25 -17.67
N ASP A 951 -18.70 -7.98 -16.37
CA ASP A 951 -18.04 -6.90 -15.63
C ASP A 951 -16.77 -7.35 -14.88
N ASN A 952 -16.44 -8.64 -14.88
CA ASN A 952 -15.28 -9.16 -14.16
C ASN A 952 -13.98 -9.03 -14.96
N LYS A 953 -13.04 -8.21 -14.46
CA LYS A 953 -11.69 -8.01 -15.03
C LYS A 953 -10.57 -8.71 -14.24
N ALA A 954 -10.91 -9.57 -13.28
CA ALA A 954 -9.91 -10.24 -12.46
C ALA A 954 -9.14 -11.29 -13.28
N LYS A 955 -7.82 -11.40 -13.05
CA LYS A 955 -6.98 -12.45 -13.66
C LYS A 955 -7.46 -13.83 -13.18
N LEU A 956 -7.66 -14.73 -14.13
CA LEU A 956 -8.06 -16.11 -13.85
C LEU A 956 -6.94 -16.87 -13.16
N VAL A 957 -7.30 -17.65 -12.13
CA VAL A 957 -6.38 -18.60 -11.50
C VAL A 957 -6.30 -19.85 -12.40
N PRO A 958 -5.09 -20.31 -12.77
CA PRO A 958 -4.93 -21.46 -13.67
C PRO A 958 -5.33 -22.78 -12.98
N LEU A 959 -5.93 -23.68 -13.76
CA LEU A 959 -6.56 -24.91 -13.27
C LEU A 959 -5.67 -25.82 -12.40
N PRO A 960 -4.39 -26.06 -12.72
CA PRO A 960 -3.55 -26.92 -11.88
C PRO A 960 -3.43 -26.40 -10.46
N GLY A 961 -3.24 -25.08 -10.30
CA GLY A 961 -3.18 -24.43 -8.99
C GLY A 961 -4.54 -24.39 -8.29
N CYS A 962 -5.63 -24.21 -9.03
CA CYS A 962 -6.99 -24.27 -8.46
C CYS A 962 -7.28 -25.64 -7.84
N LEU A 963 -6.97 -26.70 -8.59
CA LEU A 963 -7.19 -28.08 -8.18
C LEU A 963 -6.30 -28.47 -7.01
N GLU A 964 -4.99 -28.19 -7.10
CA GLU A 964 -4.05 -28.49 -6.03
C GLU A 964 -4.45 -27.77 -4.73
N LYS A 965 -4.80 -26.49 -4.83
CA LYS A 965 -5.26 -25.70 -3.68
C LYS A 965 -6.55 -26.27 -3.09
N MET A 966 -7.55 -26.58 -3.92
CA MET A 966 -8.80 -27.16 -3.45
C MET A 966 -8.57 -28.53 -2.78
N LEU A 967 -7.73 -29.38 -3.36
CA LEU A 967 -7.43 -30.68 -2.78
C LEU A 967 -6.68 -30.56 -1.46
N LYS A 968 -5.59 -29.78 -1.41
CA LYS A 968 -4.74 -29.66 -0.23
C LYS A 968 -5.36 -28.86 0.92
N GLU A 969 -6.10 -27.78 0.62
CA GLU A 969 -6.63 -26.88 1.66
C GLU A 969 -8.07 -27.21 2.07
N VAL A 970 -8.84 -27.92 1.22
CA VAL A 970 -10.28 -28.07 1.41
C VAL A 970 -10.68 -29.54 1.44
N VAL A 971 -10.50 -30.28 0.35
CA VAL A 971 -11.04 -31.64 0.24
C VAL A 971 -10.30 -32.61 1.16
N VAL A 972 -8.98 -32.74 1.03
CA VAL A 972 -8.19 -33.72 1.80
C VAL A 972 -8.28 -33.48 3.32
N PRO A 973 -8.23 -32.23 3.84
CA PRO A 973 -8.33 -31.99 5.28
C PRO A 973 -9.74 -32.13 5.89
N ASN A 974 -10.81 -31.94 5.10
CA ASN A 974 -12.18 -31.90 5.64
C ASN A 974 -13.01 -33.14 5.29
N ALA A 975 -12.76 -33.79 4.15
CA ALA A 975 -13.50 -34.98 3.76
C ALA A 975 -13.14 -36.17 4.64
N LYS A 976 -14.15 -36.93 5.06
CA LYS A 976 -13.92 -38.16 5.82
C LYS A 976 -13.26 -39.21 4.94
N GLN A 977 -12.40 -40.00 5.58
CA GLN A 977 -11.65 -41.08 4.95
C GLN A 977 -11.91 -42.36 5.71
N ASP A 978 -11.84 -43.51 5.03
CA ASP A 978 -11.79 -44.80 5.70
C ASP A 978 -10.38 -45.03 6.29
N MET A 979 -10.26 -44.95 7.62
CA MET A 979 -8.99 -44.96 8.36
C MET A 979 -8.78 -46.24 9.18
N SER A 980 -9.62 -47.26 8.97
CA SER A 980 -9.74 -48.42 9.85
C SER A 980 -8.44 -49.20 10.00
N SER A 981 -7.67 -49.38 8.92
CA SER A 981 -6.36 -50.05 8.93
C SER A 981 -5.22 -49.22 9.54
N LEU A 982 -5.31 -47.89 9.45
CA LEU A 982 -4.25 -46.99 9.90
C LEU A 982 -4.24 -46.82 11.43
N PHE A 983 -5.42 -46.84 12.08
CA PHE A 983 -5.52 -46.69 13.54
C PHE A 983 -4.95 -47.90 14.31
N ARG A 984 -5.11 -49.11 13.76
CA ARG A 984 -4.52 -50.32 14.34
C ARG A 984 -2.99 -50.27 14.31
N GLU A 985 -2.43 -49.79 13.20
CA GLU A 985 -0.98 -49.55 13.10
C GLU A 985 -0.49 -48.43 14.03
N GLU A 986 -1.31 -47.40 14.25
CA GLU A 986 -1.01 -46.28 15.15
C GLU A 986 -0.88 -46.75 16.60
N ILE A 987 -1.87 -47.48 17.12
CA ILE A 987 -1.83 -48.04 18.48
C ILE A 987 -0.68 -49.02 18.66
N ALA A 988 -0.38 -49.85 17.65
CA ALA A 988 0.72 -50.81 17.73
C ALA A 988 2.10 -50.12 17.79
N LYS A 989 2.24 -48.89 17.26
CA LYS A 989 3.48 -48.11 17.26
C LYS A 989 3.60 -47.17 18.48
N ASP A 990 2.48 -46.82 19.12
CA ASP A 990 2.44 -45.91 20.28
C ASP A 990 2.94 -46.61 21.56
N SER A 991 4.18 -46.34 21.96
CA SER A 991 4.80 -46.95 23.14
C SER A 991 4.08 -46.64 24.45
N ASP A 992 3.43 -45.48 24.56
CA ASP A 992 2.78 -45.04 25.79
C ASP A 992 1.43 -45.76 25.96
N VAL A 993 0.65 -45.90 24.89
CA VAL A 993 -0.57 -46.72 24.89
C VAL A 993 -0.25 -48.18 25.20
N GLN A 994 0.83 -48.73 24.61
CA GLN A 994 1.28 -50.09 24.93
C GLN A 994 1.71 -50.24 26.39
N ALA A 995 2.33 -49.21 26.99
CA ALA A 995 2.66 -49.20 28.41
C ALA A 995 1.40 -49.24 29.30
N ILE A 996 0.32 -48.54 28.91
CA ILE A 996 -0.97 -48.63 29.62
C ILE A 996 -1.57 -50.03 29.52
N TYR A 997 -1.55 -50.64 28.33
CA TYR A 997 -2.03 -52.02 28.17
C TYR A 997 -1.20 -53.02 28.98
N ALA A 998 0.12 -52.82 29.11
CA ALA A 998 0.95 -53.63 30.00
C ALA A 998 0.61 -53.42 31.48
N GLU A 999 0.38 -52.17 31.91
CA GLU A 999 0.01 -51.80 33.28
C GLU A 999 -1.35 -52.38 33.70
N TYR A 1000 -2.34 -52.36 32.80
CA TYR A 1000 -3.73 -52.78 33.07
C TYR A 1000 -4.11 -54.14 32.48
N GLY A 1001 -3.22 -54.81 31.75
CA GLY A 1001 -3.52 -56.01 30.96
C GLY A 1001 -4.13 -57.14 31.78
N GLU A 1002 -3.54 -57.49 32.93
CA GLU A 1002 -4.08 -58.53 33.82
C GLU A 1002 -5.48 -58.19 34.34
N LYS A 1003 -5.73 -56.92 34.68
CA LYS A 1003 -7.03 -56.44 35.15
C LYS A 1003 -8.08 -56.48 34.03
N LEU A 1004 -7.71 -56.05 32.82
CA LEU A 1004 -8.58 -56.03 31.65
C LEU A 1004 -8.90 -57.44 31.15
N GLN A 1005 -7.92 -58.34 31.14
CA GLN A 1005 -8.12 -59.73 30.73
C GLN A 1005 -9.03 -60.47 31.71
N TYR A 1006 -8.82 -60.27 33.02
CA TYR A 1006 -9.74 -60.77 34.04
C TYR A 1006 -11.15 -60.19 33.87
N TYR A 1007 -11.26 -58.88 33.63
CA TYR A 1007 -12.54 -58.22 33.38
C TYR A 1007 -13.26 -58.83 32.17
N TYR A 1008 -12.58 -58.93 31.02
CA TYR A 1008 -13.13 -59.47 29.77
C TYR A 1008 -13.61 -60.92 29.91
N GLN A 1009 -12.82 -61.79 30.56
CA GLN A 1009 -13.16 -63.20 30.77
C GLN A 1009 -14.39 -63.35 31.69
N GLU A 1010 -14.47 -62.60 32.79
CA GLU A 1010 -15.60 -62.66 33.70
C GLU A 1010 -16.87 -62.07 33.06
N VAL A 1011 -16.77 -60.97 32.30
CA VAL A 1011 -17.91 -60.37 31.60
C VAL A 1011 -18.49 -61.35 30.58
N THR A 1012 -17.66 -61.90 29.70
CA THR A 1012 -18.09 -62.88 28.68
C THR A 1012 -18.65 -64.17 29.30
N ALA A 1013 -18.07 -64.64 30.42
CA ALA A 1013 -18.60 -65.79 31.15
C ALA A 1013 -19.97 -65.53 31.79
N LEU A 1014 -20.19 -64.33 32.34
CA LEU A 1014 -21.43 -63.96 33.03
C LEU A 1014 -22.58 -63.61 32.07
N THR A 1015 -22.28 -63.20 30.84
CA THR A 1015 -23.29 -62.82 29.83
C THR A 1015 -23.62 -63.93 28.83
N SER A 1016 -22.94 -65.08 28.89
CA SER A 1016 -23.20 -66.18 27.97
C SER A 1016 -24.56 -66.85 28.22
N SER A 1017 -25.31 -67.11 27.14
CA SER A 1017 -26.62 -67.75 27.21
C SER A 1017 -26.53 -69.27 27.42
N LYS A 1018 -27.35 -69.80 28.35
CA LYS A 1018 -27.58 -71.23 28.69
C LYS A 1018 -26.64 -72.26 28.03
N GLY A 1019 -25.43 -72.41 28.56
CA GLY A 1019 -24.65 -73.65 28.41
C GLY A 1019 -23.73 -73.79 27.20
N LYS A 1020 -23.56 -72.76 26.35
CA LYS A 1020 -22.39 -72.66 25.46
C LYS A 1020 -21.46 -71.57 25.99
N MET A 1021 -20.19 -71.87 26.21
CA MET A 1021 -19.19 -70.83 26.46
C MET A 1021 -18.88 -70.17 25.12
N ASP A 1022 -19.52 -69.03 24.83
CA ASP A 1022 -19.06 -68.18 23.74
C ASP A 1022 -17.94 -67.29 24.28
N SER A 1023 -16.76 -67.35 23.69
CA SER A 1023 -15.55 -66.68 24.20
C SER A 1023 -15.40 -65.24 23.69
N LYS A 1024 -16.47 -64.65 23.16
CA LYS A 1024 -16.46 -63.34 22.49
C LYS A 1024 -17.49 -62.38 23.06
N LEU A 1025 -17.16 -61.09 23.06
CA LEU A 1025 -18.07 -60.02 23.51
C LEU A 1025 -19.07 -59.67 22.41
N THR A 1026 -20.37 -59.73 22.71
CA THR A 1026 -21.43 -59.36 21.76
C THR A 1026 -21.71 -57.86 21.78
N LEU A 1027 -22.17 -57.31 20.65
CA LEU A 1027 -22.56 -55.90 20.56
C LEU A 1027 -23.66 -55.51 21.56
N GLU A 1028 -24.63 -56.39 21.83
CA GLU A 1028 -25.69 -56.17 22.81
C GLU A 1028 -25.12 -56.00 24.22
N THR A 1029 -24.22 -56.91 24.63
CA THR A 1029 -23.54 -56.84 25.95
C THR A 1029 -22.72 -55.56 26.08
N TRP A 1030 -21.95 -55.21 25.05
CA TRP A 1030 -21.17 -53.96 25.04
C TRP A 1030 -22.06 -52.73 25.19
N MET A 1031 -23.18 -52.69 24.48
CA MET A 1031 -24.11 -51.56 24.54
C MET A 1031 -24.77 -51.39 25.92
N ASP A 1032 -25.08 -52.50 26.59
CA ASP A 1032 -25.61 -52.47 27.96
C ASP A 1032 -24.55 -52.05 29.00
N ILE A 1033 -23.29 -52.43 28.81
CA ILE A 1033 -22.16 -51.97 29.65
C ILE A 1033 -21.98 -50.46 29.50
N VAL A 1034 -21.84 -49.98 28.26
CA VAL A 1034 -21.52 -48.56 28.04
C VAL A 1034 -22.65 -47.62 28.47
N ARG A 1035 -23.91 -48.08 28.42
CA ARG A 1035 -25.09 -47.35 28.92
C ARG A 1035 -25.27 -47.42 30.44
N GLY A 1036 -24.46 -48.22 31.14
CA GLY A 1036 -24.56 -48.41 32.59
C GLY A 1036 -25.73 -49.30 33.04
N PHE A 1037 -26.32 -50.08 32.13
CA PHE A 1037 -27.39 -51.05 32.45
C PHE A 1037 -26.84 -52.39 32.95
N LEU A 1038 -25.62 -52.71 32.56
CA LEU A 1038 -24.83 -53.80 33.12
C LEU A 1038 -23.60 -53.24 33.83
N THR A 1039 -23.48 -53.55 35.11
CA THR A 1039 -22.30 -53.20 35.91
C THR A 1039 -21.71 -54.45 36.55
N PHE A 1040 -20.39 -54.52 36.56
CA PHE A 1040 -19.63 -55.65 37.08
C PHE A 1040 -18.78 -55.16 38.24
N THR A 1041 -19.07 -55.63 39.45
CA THR A 1041 -18.34 -55.20 40.66
C THR A 1041 -17.83 -56.39 41.45
N LYS A 1042 -16.60 -56.27 41.96
CA LYS A 1042 -15.99 -57.26 42.85
C LYS A 1042 -16.20 -56.84 44.30
N ARG A 1043 -17.18 -57.45 44.99
CA ARG A 1043 -17.41 -57.16 46.43
C ARG A 1043 -16.30 -57.76 47.29
N LYS A 1044 -15.89 -57.03 48.33
CA LYS A 1044 -14.83 -57.44 49.27
C LYS A 1044 -15.21 -58.79 49.91
N GLY A 1045 -14.47 -59.85 49.58
CA GLY A 1045 -14.68 -61.22 50.09
C GLY A 1045 -15.26 -62.23 49.09
N MET A 1046 -15.66 -61.84 47.87
CA MET A 1046 -16.10 -62.77 46.81
C MET A 1046 -14.96 -63.12 45.83
N LYS A 1047 -14.93 -64.37 45.36
CA LYS A 1047 -13.92 -64.85 44.39
C LYS A 1047 -14.16 -64.34 42.96
N ASN A 1048 -15.42 -64.19 42.56
CA ASN A 1048 -15.84 -63.82 41.20
C ASN A 1048 -16.58 -62.48 41.19
N MET A 1049 -16.67 -61.83 40.03
CA MET A 1049 -17.45 -60.59 39.88
C MET A 1049 -18.95 -60.85 39.95
N ALA A 1050 -19.70 -59.87 40.44
CA ALA A 1050 -21.16 -59.91 40.44
C ALA A 1050 -21.70 -59.01 39.32
N MET A 1051 -22.49 -59.58 38.41
CA MET A 1051 -23.25 -58.84 37.41
C MET A 1051 -24.50 -58.24 38.08
N THR A 1052 -24.65 -56.92 37.98
CA THR A 1052 -25.87 -56.22 38.39
C THR A 1052 -26.54 -55.64 37.15
N LYS A 1053 -27.78 -56.06 36.88
CA LYS A 1053 -28.60 -55.54 35.80
C LYS A 1053 -29.61 -54.54 36.37
N THR A 1054 -29.59 -53.31 35.87
CA THR A 1054 -30.55 -52.27 36.23
C THR A 1054 -31.60 -52.14 35.11
N ASN A 1055 -32.87 -51.97 35.49
CA ASN A 1055 -33.94 -51.76 34.52
C ASN A 1055 -33.91 -50.29 34.07
N GLY A 1056 -33.43 -50.04 32.85
CA GLY A 1056 -33.55 -48.72 32.22
C GLY A 1056 -34.94 -48.50 31.61
N SER A 1057 -35.51 -47.31 31.79
CA SER A 1057 -36.61 -46.82 30.95
C SER A 1057 -36.03 -46.22 29.66
N ASP A 1058 -36.72 -46.40 28.53
CA ASP A 1058 -36.31 -45.86 27.22
C ASP A 1058 -35.87 -44.38 27.35
N GLY A 1059 -34.59 -44.11 27.05
CA GLY A 1059 -34.01 -42.77 27.01
C GLY A 1059 -33.19 -42.31 28.24
N MET A 1060 -33.08 -43.10 29.33
CA MET A 1060 -32.27 -42.74 30.51
C MET A 1060 -30.99 -43.58 30.63
N LEU A 1061 -29.85 -42.95 30.94
CA LEU A 1061 -28.56 -43.62 31.21
C LEU A 1061 -28.50 -44.15 32.65
N GLY A 1062 -27.79 -45.25 32.88
CA GLY A 1062 -27.54 -45.80 34.22
C GLY A 1062 -26.58 -44.95 35.06
N GLU A 1063 -26.61 -45.09 36.38
CA GLU A 1063 -25.80 -44.32 37.35
C GLU A 1063 -24.28 -44.46 37.15
N ASN A 1064 -23.84 -45.54 36.47
CA ASN A 1064 -22.44 -45.79 36.09
C ASN A 1064 -22.24 -45.84 34.57
N ALA A 1065 -23.00 -45.04 33.82
CA ALA A 1065 -22.86 -45.00 32.36
C ALA A 1065 -21.47 -44.51 31.95
N PHE A 1066 -20.85 -45.26 31.04
CA PHE A 1066 -19.59 -44.90 30.42
C PHE A 1066 -19.77 -43.83 29.33
N VAL A 1067 -20.95 -43.81 28.70
CA VAL A 1067 -21.42 -42.78 27.75
C VAL A 1067 -22.10 -41.63 28.50
N GLY A 1068 -22.03 -40.42 27.94
CA GLY A 1068 -22.56 -39.20 28.56
C GLY A 1068 -21.61 -38.01 28.46
N ASP A 1069 -22.03 -36.89 29.03
CA ASP A 1069 -21.30 -35.62 28.99
C ASP A 1069 -20.79 -35.29 30.41
N CYS A 1070 -19.50 -34.96 30.56
CA CYS A 1070 -18.92 -34.48 31.82
C CYS A 1070 -18.23 -33.13 31.58
N THR A 1071 -18.37 -32.16 32.48
CA THR A 1071 -17.75 -30.83 32.37
C THR A 1071 -16.99 -30.43 33.63
N VAL A 1072 -15.73 -30.03 33.49
CA VAL A 1072 -14.82 -29.67 34.58
C VAL A 1072 -14.16 -28.32 34.30
N ASN A 1073 -13.98 -27.48 35.32
CA ASN A 1073 -13.24 -26.22 35.20
C ASN A 1073 -11.75 -26.47 35.47
N ARG A 1074 -10.87 -25.78 34.73
CA ARG A 1074 -9.43 -25.84 34.94
C ARG A 1074 -8.98 -25.09 36.21
N GLU A 1075 -7.95 -25.60 36.89
CA GLU A 1075 -7.38 -25.01 38.11
C GLU A 1075 -5.88 -24.65 37.92
N SER A 1076 -5.35 -23.67 38.69
CA SER A 1076 -3.99 -23.11 38.53
C SER A 1076 -3.40 -22.50 39.80
N ASP A 1077 -2.08 -22.56 39.95
CA ASP A 1077 -1.27 -21.85 40.96
C ASP A 1077 -1.10 -20.34 40.67
N ILE A 1078 -1.49 -19.87 39.47
CA ILE A 1078 -1.22 -18.50 38.99
C ILE A 1078 -2.36 -17.55 39.35
N THR A 1079 -2.03 -16.41 39.97
CA THR A 1079 -3.03 -15.40 40.36
C THR A 1079 -3.71 -14.77 39.14
N GLY A 1080 -5.03 -14.90 39.07
CA GLY A 1080 -5.84 -14.34 37.98
C GLY A 1080 -5.70 -15.06 36.65
N ASP A 1081 -5.22 -16.31 36.61
CA ASP A 1081 -5.05 -17.06 35.36
C ASP A 1081 -6.36 -17.18 34.57
N GLU A 1082 -6.39 -16.55 33.40
CA GLU A 1082 -7.57 -16.58 32.53
C GLU A 1082 -7.90 -18.00 32.04
N ARG A 1083 -6.91 -18.91 32.05
CA ARG A 1083 -7.10 -20.32 31.66
C ARG A 1083 -7.96 -21.09 32.66
N CYS A 1084 -8.12 -20.62 33.90
CA CYS A 1084 -9.05 -21.22 34.87
C CYS A 1084 -10.54 -20.98 34.50
N LYS A 1085 -10.82 -20.12 33.50
CA LYS A 1085 -12.15 -19.97 32.91
C LYS A 1085 -12.43 -21.02 31.83
N GLU A 1086 -11.41 -21.78 31.42
CA GLU A 1086 -11.54 -22.86 30.45
C GLU A 1086 -12.31 -24.03 31.08
N ARG A 1087 -13.39 -24.44 30.41
CA ARG A 1087 -14.19 -25.61 30.79
C ARG A 1087 -13.86 -26.73 29.82
N TYR A 1088 -13.43 -27.86 30.34
CA TYR A 1088 -13.25 -29.07 29.55
C TYR A 1088 -14.53 -29.88 29.61
N THR A 1089 -15.04 -30.26 28.43
CA THR A 1089 -16.16 -31.17 28.30
C THR A 1089 -15.66 -32.43 27.60
N CYS A 1090 -15.89 -33.60 28.19
CA CYS A 1090 -15.77 -34.88 27.47
C CYS A 1090 -17.16 -35.41 27.16
N ARG A 1091 -17.28 -36.07 26.00
CA ARG A 1091 -18.53 -36.66 25.55
C ARG A 1091 -18.26 -37.94 24.82
N LEU A 1092 -19.01 -38.98 25.16
CA LEU A 1092 -19.10 -40.18 24.36
C LEU A 1092 -20.56 -40.53 24.15
N SER A 1093 -21.01 -40.56 22.90
CA SER A 1093 -22.36 -40.98 22.55
C SER A 1093 -22.47 -42.49 22.41
N THR A 1094 -23.70 -43.00 22.53
CA THR A 1094 -24.02 -44.40 22.25
C THR A 1094 -23.74 -44.79 20.80
N LEU A 1095 -23.82 -43.86 19.84
CA LEU A 1095 -23.49 -44.11 18.44
C LEU A 1095 -21.98 -44.25 18.24
N GLU A 1096 -21.18 -43.37 18.84
CA GLU A 1096 -19.71 -43.45 18.78
C GLU A 1096 -19.20 -44.74 19.44
N ALA A 1097 -19.74 -45.10 20.61
CA ALA A 1097 -19.42 -46.39 21.25
C ALA A 1097 -19.81 -47.61 20.39
N LYS A 1098 -20.87 -47.50 19.57
CA LYS A 1098 -21.27 -48.54 18.59
C LYS A 1098 -20.31 -48.61 17.41
N MET A 1099 -19.93 -47.46 16.85
CA MET A 1099 -19.02 -47.39 15.71
C MET A 1099 -17.60 -47.81 16.10
N ALA A 1100 -17.16 -47.49 17.33
CA ALA A 1100 -15.92 -47.99 17.90
C ALA A 1100 -15.88 -49.54 17.92
N PHE A 1101 -17.00 -50.17 18.28
CA PHE A 1101 -17.14 -51.63 18.25
C PHE A 1101 -17.03 -52.18 16.81
N LEU A 1102 -17.82 -51.65 15.86
CA LEU A 1102 -17.82 -52.15 14.48
C LEU A 1102 -16.49 -51.93 13.76
N ASN A 1103 -15.85 -50.78 13.96
CA ASN A 1103 -14.57 -50.44 13.33
C ASN A 1103 -13.37 -51.21 13.91
N SER A 1104 -13.55 -51.88 15.04
CA SER A 1104 -12.50 -52.73 15.64
C SER A 1104 -12.46 -54.14 15.04
N GLN A 1105 -13.44 -54.51 14.21
CA GLN A 1105 -13.48 -55.82 13.57
C GLN A 1105 -12.45 -55.96 12.44
N SER A 1106 -11.98 -57.18 12.20
CA SER A 1106 -11.03 -57.48 11.12
C SER A 1106 -11.66 -57.49 9.72
N LEU A 1107 -10.91 -57.10 8.68
CA LEU A 1107 -11.37 -57.01 7.28
C LEU A 1107 -11.78 -58.37 6.69
N ASP A 1108 -11.20 -59.46 7.21
CA ASP A 1108 -11.52 -60.85 6.84
C ASP A 1108 -12.93 -61.26 7.30
N GLN A 1109 -13.51 -60.57 8.28
CA GLN A 1109 -14.90 -60.76 8.71
C GLN A 1109 -15.90 -59.98 7.83
N MET A 1110 -15.45 -59.03 6.99
CA MET A 1110 -16.29 -58.20 6.11
C MET A 1110 -16.35 -58.68 4.64
N THR A 1111 -15.50 -59.63 4.23
CA THR A 1111 -15.39 -60.12 2.84
C THR A 1111 -16.15 -61.42 2.56
N ALA A 1112 -16.89 -61.96 3.54
CA ALA A 1112 -17.73 -63.14 3.36
C ALA A 1112 -19.01 -62.80 2.58
N GLY A 1113 -18.88 -62.66 1.26
CA GLY A 1113 -19.97 -62.40 0.33
C GLY A 1113 -20.88 -63.60 0.05
N ASP A 1114 -21.30 -64.35 1.07
CA ASP A 1114 -22.33 -65.41 0.99
C ASP A 1114 -22.90 -65.74 2.39
N ALA A 1115 -23.55 -64.79 3.05
CA ALA A 1115 -24.26 -65.06 4.32
C ALA A 1115 -25.72 -64.58 4.26
N GLU A 1116 -26.64 -65.55 4.22
CA GLU A 1116 -28.08 -65.32 4.31
C GLU A 1116 -28.46 -64.69 5.67
N ASN A 1117 -29.20 -63.58 5.59
CA ASN A 1117 -30.11 -63.00 6.59
C ASN A 1117 -30.04 -63.56 8.03
N SER A 1118 -29.15 -63.03 8.87
CA SER A 1118 -29.49 -62.67 10.26
C SER A 1118 -28.43 -61.76 10.88
N ASP A 1119 -28.87 -60.73 11.61
CA ASP A 1119 -28.06 -59.74 12.37
C ASP A 1119 -27.26 -60.35 13.54
N ALA A 1120 -27.01 -61.66 13.55
CA ALA A 1120 -26.70 -62.39 14.78
C ALA A 1120 -25.21 -62.55 15.14
N MET A 1121 -24.22 -61.98 14.44
CA MET A 1121 -22.79 -62.29 14.72
C MET A 1121 -21.79 -61.13 14.65
N ALA A 1122 -22.14 -59.92 15.08
CA ALA A 1122 -21.12 -58.90 15.40
C ALA A 1122 -20.53 -59.14 16.80
N THR A 1123 -19.30 -59.68 16.86
CA THR A 1123 -18.58 -59.98 18.11
C THR A 1123 -17.18 -59.38 18.09
N LEU A 1124 -16.57 -59.18 19.27
CA LEU A 1124 -15.15 -58.83 19.43
C LEU A 1124 -14.43 -59.93 20.20
N ASP A 1125 -13.20 -60.25 19.79
CA ASP A 1125 -12.23 -60.94 20.64
C ASP A 1125 -11.50 -59.97 21.61
N TYR A 1126 -10.53 -60.46 22.38
CA TYR A 1126 -9.82 -59.64 23.37
C TYR A 1126 -8.97 -58.54 22.73
N ASP A 1127 -8.31 -58.82 21.60
CA ASP A 1127 -7.47 -57.85 20.89
C ASP A 1127 -8.33 -56.78 20.23
N GLU A 1128 -9.47 -57.18 19.66
CA GLU A 1128 -10.48 -56.27 19.12
C GLU A 1128 -11.19 -55.46 20.24
N PHE A 1129 -11.33 -56.01 21.46
CA PHE A 1129 -11.90 -55.31 22.62
C PHE A 1129 -10.97 -54.20 23.14
N ILE A 1130 -9.68 -54.45 23.29
CA ILE A 1130 -8.74 -53.41 23.73
C ILE A 1130 -8.59 -52.30 22.68
N GLU A 1131 -8.70 -52.63 21.39
CA GLU A 1131 -8.78 -51.65 20.30
C GLU A 1131 -10.06 -50.81 20.42
N CYS A 1132 -11.21 -51.44 20.69
CA CYS A 1132 -12.48 -50.76 20.91
C CYS A 1132 -12.40 -49.77 22.08
N LEU A 1133 -11.73 -50.13 23.19
CA LEU A 1133 -11.50 -49.20 24.31
C LEU A 1133 -10.66 -48.00 23.90
N ALA A 1134 -9.63 -48.18 23.07
CA ALA A 1134 -8.82 -47.07 22.58
C ALA A 1134 -9.56 -46.17 21.58
N ARG A 1135 -10.45 -46.73 20.76
CA ARG A 1135 -11.36 -45.94 19.91
C ARG A 1135 -12.32 -45.12 20.77
N CYS A 1136 -12.91 -45.72 21.81
CA CYS A 1136 -13.75 -44.99 22.76
C CYS A 1136 -12.97 -43.93 23.53
N ALA A 1137 -11.70 -44.15 23.86
CA ALA A 1137 -10.85 -43.15 24.50
C ALA A 1137 -10.57 -41.96 23.59
N ARG A 1138 -10.26 -42.22 22.32
CA ARG A 1138 -10.07 -41.18 21.31
C ARG A 1138 -11.33 -40.35 21.13
N ASP A 1139 -12.49 -40.99 21.06
CA ASP A 1139 -13.74 -40.28 20.84
C ASP A 1139 -14.20 -39.55 22.11
N LYS A 1140 -14.01 -40.14 23.30
CA LYS A 1140 -14.43 -39.55 24.59
C LYS A 1140 -13.56 -38.37 25.03
N TYR A 1141 -12.23 -38.53 24.96
CA TYR A 1141 -11.27 -37.58 25.52
C TYR A 1141 -10.45 -36.82 24.47
N GLY A 1142 -10.53 -37.18 23.19
CA GLY A 1142 -9.70 -36.59 22.14
C GLY A 1142 -9.92 -35.10 21.90
N GLU A 1143 -11.06 -34.55 22.34
CA GLU A 1143 -11.33 -33.10 22.28
C GLU A 1143 -10.64 -32.31 23.42
N ILE A 1144 -10.13 -32.99 24.45
CA ILE A 1144 -9.45 -32.34 25.59
C ILE A 1144 -8.02 -32.00 25.22
N LYS A 1145 -7.74 -30.70 25.08
CA LYS A 1145 -6.40 -30.19 24.80
C LYS A 1145 -5.45 -30.48 25.95
N GLY A 1146 -4.38 -31.24 25.65
CA GLY A 1146 -3.31 -31.58 26.60
C GLY A 1146 -3.36 -33.01 27.11
N MET A 1147 -4.41 -33.77 26.80
CA MET A 1147 -4.53 -35.19 27.12
C MET A 1147 -4.00 -36.02 25.95
N THR A 1148 -3.07 -36.95 26.21
CA THR A 1148 -2.58 -37.87 25.17
C THR A 1148 -3.58 -39.01 24.93
N LEU A 1149 -3.45 -39.72 23.80
CA LEU A 1149 -4.24 -40.94 23.58
C LEU A 1149 -4.01 -41.96 24.70
N ALA A 1150 -2.78 -42.10 25.19
CA ALA A 1150 -2.45 -42.96 26.32
C ALA A 1150 -3.17 -42.52 27.62
N ASP A 1151 -3.22 -41.23 27.92
CA ASP A 1151 -3.98 -40.71 29.06
C ASP A 1151 -5.48 -40.98 28.89
N GLY A 1152 -6.01 -40.82 27.68
CA GLY A 1152 -7.40 -41.14 27.34
C GLY A 1152 -7.72 -42.61 27.53
N VAL A 1153 -6.84 -43.50 27.05
CA VAL A 1153 -6.96 -44.96 27.20
C VAL A 1153 -6.92 -45.33 28.69
N ARG A 1154 -5.97 -44.78 29.45
CA ARG A 1154 -5.90 -44.94 30.90
C ARG A 1154 -7.19 -44.47 31.57
N GLY A 1155 -7.72 -43.31 31.18
CA GLY A 1155 -8.97 -42.76 31.70
C GLY A 1155 -10.19 -43.66 31.41
N VAL A 1156 -10.30 -44.17 30.18
CA VAL A 1156 -11.37 -45.11 29.79
C VAL A 1156 -11.29 -46.42 30.57
N ILE A 1157 -10.08 -46.96 30.75
CA ILE A 1157 -9.87 -48.19 31.53
C ILE A 1157 -10.21 -47.94 33.01
N GLN A 1158 -9.76 -46.82 33.59
CA GLN A 1158 -10.06 -46.45 34.98
C GLN A 1158 -11.56 -46.24 35.21
N ASN A 1159 -12.27 -45.65 34.24
CA ASN A 1159 -13.72 -45.53 34.26
C ASN A 1159 -14.41 -46.90 34.19
N LEU A 1160 -13.99 -47.77 33.26
CA LEU A 1160 -14.58 -49.11 33.07
C LEU A 1160 -14.42 -50.00 34.32
N LEU A 1161 -13.27 -49.88 34.99
CA LEU A 1161 -12.96 -50.60 36.22
C LEU A 1161 -13.52 -49.93 37.48
N GLY A 1162 -14.05 -48.70 37.38
CA GLY A 1162 -14.56 -47.92 38.50
C GLY A 1162 -13.49 -47.36 39.45
N GLU A 1163 -12.26 -47.14 38.98
CA GLU A 1163 -11.13 -46.61 39.78
C GLU A 1163 -11.15 -45.07 39.88
N LYS A 1164 -11.53 -44.38 38.80
CA LYS A 1164 -11.73 -42.91 38.75
C LYS A 1164 -12.95 -42.63 37.88
N GLY A 1165 -13.60 -41.48 38.13
CA GLY A 1165 -14.62 -40.94 37.22
C GLY A 1165 -14.02 -39.88 36.29
N ASP A 1166 -14.81 -39.48 35.28
CA ASP A 1166 -14.41 -38.52 34.25
C ASP A 1166 -13.83 -37.21 34.83
N GLU A 1167 -14.41 -36.68 35.90
CA GLU A 1167 -13.95 -35.44 36.51
C GLU A 1167 -12.51 -35.53 37.06
N ALA A 1168 -12.18 -36.64 37.73
CA ALA A 1168 -10.87 -36.84 38.32
C ALA A 1168 -9.79 -37.05 37.25
N VAL A 1169 -10.13 -37.79 36.18
CA VAL A 1169 -9.24 -38.02 35.03
C VAL A 1169 -8.87 -36.70 34.35
N ILE A 1170 -9.85 -35.82 34.16
CA ILE A 1170 -9.64 -34.51 33.53
C ILE A 1170 -8.82 -33.59 34.43
N ARG A 1171 -9.07 -33.56 35.73
CA ARG A 1171 -8.36 -32.69 36.67
C ARG A 1171 -6.86 -33.01 36.74
N ASP A 1172 -6.52 -34.29 36.86
CA ASP A 1172 -5.13 -34.75 36.96
C ASP A 1172 -4.30 -34.38 35.73
N CYS A 1173 -4.93 -34.34 34.55
CA CYS A 1173 -4.26 -34.01 33.29
C CYS A 1173 -4.21 -32.52 32.97
N THR A 1174 -5.02 -31.67 33.62
CA THR A 1174 -5.24 -30.27 33.19
C THR A 1174 -4.81 -29.20 34.19
N TYR A 1175 -4.41 -29.58 35.41
CA TYR A 1175 -3.94 -28.67 36.46
C TYR A 1175 -2.66 -27.90 36.07
N ILE A 1176 -2.60 -26.59 36.38
CA ILE A 1176 -1.45 -25.73 36.04
C ILE A 1176 -0.60 -25.41 37.28
N THR A 1177 0.68 -25.74 37.23
CA THR A 1177 1.66 -25.40 38.28
C THR A 1177 2.59 -24.25 37.87
N ALA A 1178 3.12 -23.48 38.83
CA ALA A 1178 4.08 -22.39 38.57
C ALA A 1178 5.17 -22.25 39.64
N ASP A 1179 6.44 -22.21 39.20
CA ASP A 1179 7.60 -22.00 40.07
C ASP A 1179 7.81 -20.50 40.38
N ARG A 1180 8.19 -20.18 41.63
CA ARG A 1180 8.43 -18.81 42.10
C ARG A 1180 9.91 -18.39 41.98
N TYR A 1181 10.19 -17.11 41.75
CA TYR A 1181 11.56 -16.59 41.62
C TYR A 1181 12.27 -16.40 42.97
N ASP A 1182 13.50 -16.91 43.10
CA ASP A 1182 14.37 -16.70 44.27
C ASP A 1182 15.32 -15.50 44.07
N TRP A 1183 14.86 -14.31 44.50
CA TRP A 1183 15.59 -13.04 44.35
C TRP A 1183 16.93 -12.98 45.11
N ARG A 1184 17.15 -13.87 46.08
CA ARG A 1184 18.42 -13.95 46.84
C ARG A 1184 19.59 -14.37 45.96
N GLN A 1185 19.32 -14.92 44.77
CA GLN A 1185 20.32 -15.35 43.81
C GLN A 1185 20.73 -14.25 42.81
N SER A 1186 20.21 -13.02 42.94
CA SER A 1186 20.49 -11.92 42.01
C SER A 1186 21.92 -11.37 42.13
N LYS A 1187 22.46 -10.89 41.00
CA LYS A 1187 23.85 -10.39 40.87
C LYS A 1187 23.88 -8.88 40.55
N PRO A 1188 24.96 -8.15 40.92
CA PRO A 1188 25.13 -6.75 40.57
C PRO A 1188 25.28 -6.56 39.05
N LEU A 1189 24.69 -5.49 38.51
CA LEU A 1189 24.79 -5.13 37.09
C LEU A 1189 26.21 -4.63 36.73
N LYS A 1190 26.55 -4.68 35.44
CA LYS A 1190 27.86 -4.22 34.93
C LYS A 1190 28.00 -2.71 35.16
N GLY A 1191 28.89 -2.31 36.07
CA GLY A 1191 29.10 -0.91 36.48
C GLY A 1191 28.34 -0.48 37.74
N GLN A 1192 27.46 -1.33 38.28
CA GLN A 1192 26.77 -1.09 39.54
C GLN A 1192 27.70 -1.41 40.72
N SER A 1193 27.76 -0.50 41.70
CA SER A 1193 28.56 -0.73 42.91
C SER A 1193 27.92 -1.80 43.82
N LEU A 1194 28.74 -2.53 44.58
CA LEU A 1194 28.26 -3.52 45.56
C LEU A 1194 27.35 -2.91 46.62
N MET A 1195 27.58 -1.65 46.98
CA MET A 1195 26.75 -0.92 47.93
C MET A 1195 25.37 -0.60 47.33
N THR A 1196 25.33 -0.17 46.06
CA THR A 1196 24.07 0.06 45.34
C THR A 1196 23.26 -1.23 45.17
N HIS A 1197 23.92 -2.37 44.90
CA HIS A 1197 23.25 -3.68 44.77
C HIS A 1197 22.66 -4.17 46.11
N ARG A 1198 23.38 -4.00 47.22
CA ARG A 1198 22.83 -4.33 48.56
C ARG A 1198 21.59 -3.52 48.89
N LYS A 1199 21.64 -2.20 48.64
CA LYS A 1199 20.51 -1.30 48.86
C LYS A 1199 19.32 -1.66 47.97
N TRP A 1200 19.57 -2.11 46.74
CA TRP A 1200 18.52 -2.63 45.85
C TRP A 1200 17.83 -3.87 46.46
N LEU A 1201 18.58 -4.86 46.95
CA LEU A 1201 17.99 -6.08 47.51
C LEU A 1201 17.16 -5.82 48.77
N GLU A 1202 17.64 -4.94 49.66
CA GLU A 1202 16.88 -4.49 50.83
C GLU A 1202 15.59 -3.76 50.43
N THR A 1203 15.64 -2.99 49.34
CA THR A 1203 14.45 -2.31 48.79
C THR A 1203 13.47 -3.33 48.20
N TRP A 1204 13.94 -4.29 47.41
CA TRP A 1204 13.11 -5.30 46.75
C TRP A 1204 12.34 -6.19 47.73
N GLN A 1205 12.98 -6.60 48.83
CA GLN A 1205 12.36 -7.42 49.87
C GLN A 1205 11.06 -6.79 50.43
N ASN A 1206 10.98 -5.46 50.41
CA ASN A 1206 9.88 -4.68 50.98
C ASN A 1206 8.86 -4.18 49.94
N ILE A 1207 8.97 -4.62 48.66
CA ILE A 1207 8.00 -4.26 47.61
C ILE A 1207 6.84 -5.27 47.58
N GLU A 1208 5.62 -4.80 47.80
CA GLU A 1208 4.40 -5.63 47.81
C GLU A 1208 3.64 -5.60 46.47
N VAL A 1209 3.83 -6.64 45.65
CA VAL A 1209 3.22 -6.76 44.30
C VAL A 1209 2.64 -8.16 43.98
N HIS A 1210 2.53 -9.05 44.96
CA HIS A 1210 2.09 -10.45 44.76
C HIS A 1210 0.60 -10.58 44.39
N ASP A 1211 -0.20 -9.55 44.64
CA ASP A 1211 -1.63 -9.44 44.31
C ASP A 1211 -1.88 -9.09 42.82
N LEU A 1212 -0.83 -8.84 42.04
CA LEU A 1212 -0.96 -8.45 40.64
C LEU A 1212 -1.13 -9.67 39.71
N HIS A 1213 -1.92 -9.48 38.66
CA HIS A 1213 -2.28 -10.50 37.67
C HIS A 1213 -1.05 -11.22 37.09
N HIS A 1214 -1.14 -12.54 36.94
CA HIS A 1214 -0.05 -13.43 36.47
C HIS A 1214 1.15 -13.60 37.41
N PHE A 1215 1.04 -13.25 38.69
CA PHE A 1215 2.05 -13.64 39.68
C PHE A 1215 2.09 -15.18 39.84
N PRO A 1216 3.27 -15.84 39.91
CA PRO A 1216 4.65 -15.29 39.96
C PRO A 1216 5.40 -15.18 38.60
N LEU A 1217 4.73 -15.33 37.46
CA LEU A 1217 5.38 -15.50 36.14
C LEU A 1217 6.32 -14.35 35.72
N TRP A 1218 6.03 -13.12 36.16
CA TRP A 1218 6.79 -11.92 35.78
C TRP A 1218 7.73 -11.40 36.88
N GLU A 1219 7.76 -12.05 38.05
CA GLU A 1219 8.45 -11.57 39.26
C GLU A 1219 9.93 -11.22 38.97
N LYS A 1220 10.63 -12.09 38.21
CA LYS A 1220 12.02 -11.85 37.77
C LYS A 1220 12.17 -10.65 36.84
N GLY A 1221 11.31 -10.48 35.86
CA GLY A 1221 11.46 -9.41 34.87
C GLY A 1221 11.22 -8.02 35.47
N VAL A 1222 10.28 -7.91 36.41
CA VAL A 1222 10.05 -6.66 37.16
C VAL A 1222 11.22 -6.36 38.10
N HIS A 1223 11.80 -7.38 38.75
CA HIS A 1223 13.02 -7.25 39.53
C HIS A 1223 14.17 -6.66 38.70
N ASP A 1224 14.45 -7.24 37.53
CA ASP A 1224 15.59 -6.84 36.70
C ASP A 1224 15.43 -5.40 36.14
N ILE A 1225 14.24 -5.02 35.68
CA ILE A 1225 13.97 -3.66 35.16
C ILE A 1225 14.13 -2.60 36.24
N LEU A 1226 13.64 -2.86 37.45
CA LEU A 1226 13.77 -1.90 38.54
C LEU A 1226 15.22 -1.81 39.04
N GLN A 1227 15.98 -2.90 38.99
CA GLN A 1227 17.41 -2.89 39.29
C GLN A 1227 18.19 -2.01 38.29
N GLU A 1228 17.85 -2.06 37.00
CA GLU A 1228 18.49 -1.23 35.95
C GLU A 1228 18.24 0.26 36.15
N SER A 1229 16.98 0.67 36.38
CA SER A 1229 16.61 2.08 36.54
C SER A 1229 16.71 2.57 37.99
N PHE A 1230 17.26 1.79 38.92
CA PHE A 1230 17.24 2.10 40.35
C PHE A 1230 17.87 3.46 40.68
N GLN A 1231 19.02 3.79 40.08
CA GLN A 1231 19.71 5.07 40.34
C GLN A 1231 18.95 6.28 39.77
N GLU A 1232 18.40 6.16 38.56
CA GLU A 1232 17.61 7.22 37.92
C GLU A 1232 16.32 7.48 38.71
N LEU A 1233 15.66 6.42 39.17
CA LEU A 1233 14.45 6.51 39.98
C LEU A 1233 14.70 7.17 41.34
N VAL A 1234 15.85 6.88 41.96
CA VAL A 1234 16.29 7.57 43.19
C VAL A 1234 16.55 9.06 42.92
N SER A 1235 17.20 9.42 41.79
CA SER A 1235 17.44 10.82 41.40
C SER A 1235 16.14 11.59 41.13
N ILE A 1236 15.20 10.98 40.41
CA ILE A 1236 13.87 11.54 40.15
C ILE A 1236 13.12 11.76 41.46
N PHE A 1237 13.08 10.75 42.34
CA PHE A 1237 12.47 10.87 43.65
C PHE A 1237 13.10 12.02 44.45
N ALA A 1238 14.42 12.22 44.37
CA ALA A 1238 15.14 13.31 45.03
C ALA A 1238 14.87 14.71 44.43
N HIS A 1239 14.74 14.86 43.10
CA HIS A 1239 14.43 16.17 42.48
C HIS A 1239 13.05 16.68 42.92
N TYR A 1240 12.06 15.78 42.92
CA TYR A 1240 10.68 16.17 43.23
C TYR A 1240 10.42 16.30 44.74
N SER A 1241 11.18 15.61 45.59
CA SER A 1241 11.13 15.82 47.04
C SER A 1241 11.69 17.20 47.46
N LYS A 1242 12.62 17.80 46.69
CA LYS A 1242 13.19 19.15 46.95
C LYS A 1242 12.24 20.33 46.66
N SER A 1243 11.21 20.18 45.81
CA SER A 1243 10.39 21.31 45.32
C SER A 1243 9.34 21.83 46.31
N ILE A 1244 9.13 21.14 47.43
CA ILE A 1244 8.14 21.49 48.45
C ILE A 1244 8.92 21.91 49.69
N GLY A 1245 8.93 23.20 50.00
CA GLY A 1245 9.64 23.75 51.16
C GLY A 1245 9.29 23.01 52.46
N GLY A 1246 10.31 22.39 53.06
CA GLY A 1246 10.24 21.81 54.40
C GLY A 1246 11.13 20.57 54.58
N SER A 1247 12.25 20.75 55.29
CA SER A 1247 13.17 19.73 55.84
C SER A 1247 14.30 19.23 54.94
N THR A 1248 15.52 19.47 55.42
CA THR A 1248 16.81 19.13 54.82
C THR A 1248 17.49 18.01 55.62
N THR A 1249 17.53 16.78 55.10
CA THR A 1249 18.74 15.93 54.94
C THR A 1249 18.39 14.69 54.09
N ALA A 1250 19.40 14.08 53.45
CA ALA A 1250 19.27 12.82 52.72
C ALA A 1250 19.28 11.58 53.63
N GLU A 1251 19.53 11.74 54.94
CA GLU A 1251 19.55 10.64 55.91
C GLU A 1251 18.14 10.35 56.46
N ASP A 1252 17.27 11.36 56.58
CA ASP A 1252 15.87 11.19 56.98
C ASP A 1252 14.96 10.64 55.86
N ALA A 1253 15.47 10.47 54.63
CA ALA A 1253 14.71 9.93 53.49
C ALA A 1253 14.91 8.42 53.28
N VAL A 1254 15.71 7.77 54.15
CA VAL A 1254 16.06 6.33 54.07
C VAL A 1254 15.37 5.51 55.17
N GLU A 1255 14.87 6.13 56.24
CA GLU A 1255 13.87 5.54 57.17
C GLU A 1255 12.44 5.93 56.75
#